data_AF-A0A7L0CU81-F1
#
_entry.id   AF-A0A7L0CU81-F1
#
_cell.length_a   1.000
_cell.length_b   1.000
_cell.length_c   1.000
_cell.angle_alpha   90.00
_cell.angle_beta   90.00
_cell.angle_gamma   90.00
#
_symmetry.space_group_name_H-M   'P 1'
#
loop_
_entity.id
_entity.type
_entity.pdbx_description
1 polymer ?
#
loop_
_entity_poly.entity_id
_entity_poly.type
_entity_poly.pdbx_seq_one_letter_code
_entity_poly.pdbx_strand_id
1 'polypeptide(L)'
;MVRLYNLHPFGSQRVVPCEREPGRFCCGRDVLFVAGTAASCRVEAFALGEQGLCEPLGSFATLGPVLRMAHSQAGDYLVTIEEKSKATFLRAYVNWRCMSAGSSRVCVRMVGHKMEESYSETLKEQMSIVEMPLSDPPLCISCCPVNGDLLVGCKNKLVMFCLKYLVINQNLTVLDFERSLILHIDNLIPAEVAFCARHIAITTELDVLILKLELVQQSADRTEQSARSISTLETPLDEGPPTLTSQPELDEFIVCQKPVELLGEESKLCEIPITLESTELPTEDTKRFQVRYLLFRRFTPDQSPFGFCEETKLHSLQLLPVFRTGSSVAAHEETENERELLSLFCFFSLPHVGYLYSVGKLVELISTYQYSEKSEQAVLTPQFLHVITSEKLQCFTVRCSAAAARDEDPYIDTTVKACPPVTLDVCTLRMQLFIGPRAICHFKNHIILLTKADTEDITERRKPARRMLSRKADGIKSRTNSESEPGWNLYIINTVSTIQLYREMVDYSRTYENVKTESCIHLLSEAHLLVRAAIMDPSFLKSEEKEELLTAFRESCAFLGNCYSRFDTKDYHLALPYYRMSGLSVTEVLKRLVSEGGEIQTYERGLIFYLTHSLNEDLNEELSKESANKVLQIFCVADPVQLPHVLCSPCMTNVCPLTAVKYLQKVEKMMPSVVLTLTKAFMALKMGDLMMYEQEMDSYKETILACGFIGQPKLLRQRKEGVVIPTEFAVHLKEMQPGLLVAATVALHENSKIELEEADTFFKMLCSNRVNTVPQLLVDFWEALLLVCSQEEVLQELLLRLTSQYVWRISKQQLPETKPLKTTEDLINSCSHFGLIFPWVTSIMSASSPSDKGYHEDISKLQSLLCSQSINIALVLPVLEPLMEAGSVGLAIRVLCSTRLGRHGEAIEQLLERCPAVAVLYAQHELKGDNRAVWWNKLLPDLCKRARLTGNDCPVLISSLKAETLSVVAMELELRDFLSLLPEDGTAAFFLPHLLQCSQRKLLT
;
A
#
# COMPACT_ATOMS: atom_id res chain seq x y z
N MET A 1 -21.84 18.24 -19.15
CA MET A 1 -21.39 18.95 -20.38
C MET A 1 -19.96 18.48 -20.63
N VAL A 2 -19.72 17.75 -21.72
CA VAL A 2 -18.40 17.12 -21.99
C VAL A 2 -17.40 18.18 -22.44
N ARG A 3 -16.18 18.19 -21.88
CA ARG A 3 -15.12 19.13 -22.29
C ARG A 3 -14.51 18.68 -23.62
N LEU A 4 -14.30 19.62 -24.55
CA LEU A 4 -13.67 19.37 -25.85
C LEU A 4 -12.27 19.99 -25.88
N TYR A 5 -11.26 19.17 -26.16
CA TYR A 5 -9.89 19.62 -26.40
C TYR A 5 -9.49 19.33 -27.85
N ASN A 6 -8.90 20.32 -28.53
CA ASN A 6 -8.54 20.22 -29.94
C ASN A 6 -7.18 19.53 -30.15
N LEU A 7 -7.08 18.28 -29.70
CA LEU A 7 -5.89 17.42 -29.77
C LEU A 7 -6.09 16.33 -30.83
N HIS A 8 -5.02 15.87 -31.47
CA HIS A 8 -5.09 14.95 -32.61
C HIS A 8 -4.78 13.49 -32.19
N PRO A 9 -5.80 12.65 -31.91
CA PRO A 9 -5.54 11.26 -31.54
C PRO A 9 -5.18 10.35 -32.73
N PHE A 10 -5.46 10.80 -33.96
CA PHE A 10 -5.27 10.03 -35.19
C PHE A 10 -4.08 10.57 -36.00
N GLY A 11 -3.21 9.66 -36.44
CA GLY A 11 -2.01 9.96 -37.21
C GLY A 11 -2.22 9.81 -38.72
N SER A 12 -1.95 8.61 -39.24
CA SER A 12 -2.03 8.31 -40.69
C SER A 12 -3.16 7.35 -41.01
N GLN A 13 -3.70 7.43 -42.22
CA GLN A 13 -4.72 6.53 -42.73
C GLN A 13 -4.25 5.82 -44.00
N ARG A 14 -4.59 4.54 -44.14
CA ARG A 14 -4.28 3.72 -45.33
C ARG A 14 -5.49 2.88 -45.71
N VAL A 15 -5.68 2.65 -47.00
CA VAL A 15 -6.77 1.78 -47.50
C VAL A 15 -6.25 0.36 -47.62
N VAL A 16 -7.02 -0.61 -47.11
CA VAL A 16 -6.73 -2.04 -47.27
C VAL A 16 -7.03 -2.45 -48.71
N PRO A 17 -6.10 -3.11 -49.42
CA PRO A 17 -6.30 -3.54 -50.80
C PRO A 17 -7.19 -4.80 -50.87
N CYS A 18 -8.47 -4.66 -50.50
CA CYS A 18 -9.45 -5.75 -50.59
C CYS A 18 -9.89 -5.95 -52.05
N GLU A 19 -9.96 -7.19 -52.53
CA GLU A 19 -10.47 -7.48 -53.87
C GLU A 19 -12.00 -7.37 -53.95
N ARG A 20 -12.69 -7.53 -52.81
CA ARG A 20 -14.15 -7.61 -52.72
C ARG A 20 -14.68 -6.73 -51.58
N GLU A 21 -15.97 -6.41 -51.67
CA GLU A 21 -16.65 -5.64 -50.62
C GLU A 21 -16.59 -6.40 -49.27
N PRO A 22 -16.07 -5.78 -48.20
CA PRO A 22 -16.00 -6.38 -46.87
C PRO A 22 -17.39 -6.39 -46.22
N GLY A 23 -17.86 -7.57 -45.81
CA GLY A 23 -19.11 -7.73 -45.06
C GLY A 23 -18.91 -7.80 -43.53
N ARG A 24 -17.85 -8.49 -43.10
CA ARG A 24 -17.45 -8.63 -41.68
C ARG A 24 -15.92 -8.63 -41.59
N PHE A 25 -15.38 -8.12 -40.50
CA PHE A 25 -13.95 -8.17 -40.23
C PHE A 25 -13.66 -8.29 -38.74
N CYS A 26 -12.50 -8.87 -38.40
CA CYS A 26 -11.97 -8.89 -37.05
C CYS A 26 -10.44 -8.90 -37.07
N CYS A 27 -9.83 -8.45 -35.98
CA CYS A 27 -8.38 -8.41 -35.83
C CYS A 27 -7.88 -9.49 -34.88
N GLY A 28 -6.64 -9.93 -35.06
CA GLY A 28 -6.01 -10.91 -34.19
C GLY A 28 -4.49 -10.89 -34.27
N ARG A 29 -3.80 -10.69 -33.12
CA ARG A 29 -2.34 -10.70 -32.89
C ARG A 29 -1.44 -9.84 -33.79
N ASP A 30 -1.54 -10.02 -35.10
CA ASP A 30 -0.75 -9.43 -36.19
C ASP A 30 -1.48 -9.47 -37.55
N VAL A 31 -2.77 -9.85 -37.57
CA VAL A 31 -3.54 -10.12 -38.79
C VAL A 31 -4.94 -9.50 -38.73
N LEU A 32 -5.38 -9.02 -39.89
CA LEU A 32 -6.74 -8.58 -40.19
C LEU A 32 -7.44 -9.65 -41.03
N PHE A 33 -8.58 -10.13 -40.57
CA PHE A 33 -9.45 -11.00 -41.36
C PHE A 33 -10.61 -10.21 -41.93
N VAL A 34 -10.86 -10.39 -43.22
CA VAL A 34 -11.96 -9.75 -43.95
C VAL A 34 -12.80 -10.83 -44.62
N ALA A 35 -14.04 -10.98 -44.19
CA ALA A 35 -15.02 -11.80 -44.88
C ALA A 35 -15.73 -10.94 -45.92
N GLY A 36 -15.75 -11.37 -47.18
CA GLY A 36 -16.47 -10.66 -48.23
C GLY A 36 -17.99 -10.75 -48.05
N THR A 37 -18.75 -9.93 -48.80
CA THR A 37 -20.22 -9.97 -48.81
C THR A 37 -20.76 -11.35 -49.21
N ALA A 38 -22.04 -11.61 -48.93
CA ALA A 38 -22.68 -12.94 -48.96
C ALA A 38 -22.45 -13.76 -50.25
N ALA A 39 -22.21 -13.13 -51.40
CA ALA A 39 -21.92 -13.83 -52.65
C ALA A 39 -20.52 -14.49 -52.70
N SER A 40 -19.58 -14.11 -51.84
CA SER A 40 -18.16 -14.43 -51.98
C SER A 40 -17.70 -15.70 -51.23
N CYS A 41 -18.36 -16.07 -50.12
CA CYS A 41 -18.04 -17.21 -49.24
C CYS A 41 -16.53 -17.43 -49.03
N ARG A 42 -15.78 -16.33 -48.80
CA ARG A 42 -14.33 -16.33 -48.66
C ARG A 42 -13.90 -15.36 -47.55
N VAL A 43 -12.88 -15.77 -46.80
CA VAL A 43 -12.18 -14.93 -45.82
C VAL A 43 -10.76 -14.66 -46.34
N GLU A 44 -10.40 -13.39 -46.42
CA GLU A 44 -9.07 -12.90 -46.75
C GLU A 44 -8.34 -12.52 -45.47
N ALA A 45 -7.07 -12.90 -45.36
CA ALA A 45 -6.20 -12.59 -44.22
C ALA A 45 -5.07 -11.65 -44.67
N PHE A 46 -4.87 -10.57 -43.94
CA PHE A 46 -3.82 -9.58 -44.20
C PHE A 46 -2.92 -9.41 -42.99
N ALA A 47 -1.59 -9.45 -43.17
CA ALA A 47 -0.63 -9.13 -42.14
C ALA A 47 -0.62 -7.62 -41.87
N LEU A 48 -0.67 -7.24 -40.59
CA LEU A 48 -0.56 -5.87 -40.11
C LEU A 48 0.86 -5.65 -39.56
N GLY A 49 1.71 -4.97 -40.33
CA GLY A 49 3.06 -4.58 -39.90
C GLY A 49 3.05 -3.35 -38.96
N GLU A 50 4.13 -3.16 -38.18
CA GLU A 50 4.26 -2.07 -37.18
C GLU A 50 4.05 -0.65 -37.76
N GLN A 51 4.27 -0.45 -39.07
CA GLN A 51 4.07 0.83 -39.76
C GLN A 51 2.70 0.95 -40.47
N GLY A 52 1.74 0.08 -40.16
CA GLY A 52 0.46 -0.01 -40.87
C GLY A 52 0.61 -0.46 -42.33
N LEU A 53 1.69 -1.19 -42.64
CA LEU A 53 1.81 -1.91 -43.92
C LEU A 53 0.88 -3.12 -43.85
N CYS A 54 0.05 -3.27 -44.88
CA CYS A 54 -0.96 -4.31 -44.95
C CYS A 54 -0.62 -5.22 -46.14
N GLU A 55 -0.16 -6.43 -45.85
CA GLU A 55 0.26 -7.40 -46.87
C GLU A 55 -0.72 -8.58 -46.91
N PRO A 56 -1.20 -9.01 -48.10
CA PRO A 56 -2.08 -10.17 -48.18
C PRO A 56 -1.33 -11.44 -47.81
N LEU A 57 -1.81 -12.16 -46.79
CA LEU A 57 -1.25 -13.46 -46.37
C LEU A 57 -1.87 -14.62 -47.15
N GLY A 58 -3.17 -14.56 -47.44
CA GLY A 58 -3.88 -15.61 -48.14
C GLY A 58 -5.39 -15.52 -47.99
N SER A 59 -6.12 -16.47 -48.59
CA SER A 59 -7.57 -16.56 -48.43
C SER A 59 -8.06 -18.01 -48.41
N PHE A 60 -9.15 -18.26 -47.68
CA PHE A 60 -9.82 -19.55 -47.61
C PHE A 60 -11.33 -19.44 -47.82
N ALA A 61 -11.93 -20.51 -48.32
CA ALA A 61 -13.37 -20.60 -48.54
C ALA A 61 -14.10 -21.03 -47.26
N THR A 62 -15.27 -20.44 -47.03
CA THR A 62 -16.24 -20.83 -46.01
C THR A 62 -17.37 -21.63 -46.64
N LEU A 63 -18.19 -22.36 -45.85
CA LEU A 63 -19.34 -23.09 -46.41
C LEU A 63 -20.46 -22.19 -46.91
N GLY A 64 -20.55 -21.00 -46.33
CA GLY A 64 -21.59 -20.02 -46.62
C GLY A 64 -21.15 -18.63 -46.21
N PRO A 65 -22.03 -17.62 -46.41
CA PRO A 65 -21.84 -16.25 -45.94
C PRO A 65 -21.49 -16.21 -44.45
N VAL A 66 -20.47 -15.46 -44.08
CA VAL A 66 -20.08 -15.29 -42.67
C VAL A 66 -21.00 -14.25 -42.02
N LEU A 67 -21.81 -14.68 -41.06
CA LEU A 67 -22.71 -13.80 -40.30
C LEU A 67 -21.98 -13.09 -39.16
N ARG A 68 -21.14 -13.84 -38.44
CA ARG A 68 -20.29 -13.39 -37.33
C ARG A 68 -18.95 -14.10 -37.39
N MET A 69 -17.89 -13.42 -36.97
CA MET A 69 -16.56 -13.99 -36.84
C MET A 69 -15.82 -13.37 -35.65
N ALA A 70 -14.97 -14.14 -35.00
CA ALA A 70 -14.10 -13.68 -33.94
C ALA A 70 -12.77 -14.43 -33.97
N HIS A 71 -11.67 -13.76 -33.64
CA HIS A 71 -10.36 -14.37 -33.50
C HIS A 71 -10.00 -14.48 -32.02
N SER A 72 -9.45 -15.63 -31.63
CA SER A 72 -8.89 -15.84 -30.29
C SER A 72 -7.38 -15.61 -30.32
N GLN A 73 -6.89 -14.59 -29.61
CA GLN A 73 -5.45 -14.34 -29.53
C GLN A 73 -4.72 -15.43 -28.71
N ALA A 74 -5.34 -15.90 -27.62
CA ALA A 74 -4.75 -16.92 -26.76
C ALA A 74 -4.69 -18.29 -27.46
N GLY A 75 -5.74 -18.67 -28.19
CA GLY A 75 -5.80 -19.94 -28.92
C GLY A 75 -5.35 -19.88 -30.39
N ASP A 76 -5.12 -18.69 -30.94
CA ASP A 76 -4.75 -18.45 -32.34
C ASP A 76 -5.64 -19.15 -33.39
N TYR A 77 -6.95 -19.18 -33.14
CA TYR A 77 -7.96 -19.71 -34.06
C TYR A 77 -8.97 -18.63 -34.46
N LEU A 78 -9.53 -18.77 -35.66
CA LEU A 78 -10.65 -17.95 -36.13
C LEU A 78 -11.94 -18.77 -36.07
N VAL A 79 -12.97 -18.25 -35.42
CA VAL A 79 -14.28 -18.89 -35.36
C VAL A 79 -15.31 -18.12 -36.19
N THR A 80 -16.19 -18.83 -36.89
CA THR A 80 -17.25 -18.23 -37.72
C THR A 80 -18.61 -18.85 -37.44
N ILE A 81 -19.65 -18.01 -37.56
CA ILE A 81 -21.04 -18.44 -37.77
C ILE A 81 -21.34 -18.25 -39.26
N GLU A 82 -21.71 -19.32 -39.95
CA GLU A 82 -21.92 -19.33 -41.41
C GLU A 82 -23.36 -19.64 -41.76
N GLU A 83 -23.92 -18.88 -42.72
CA GLU A 83 -25.29 -19.06 -43.19
C GLU A 83 -25.39 -20.24 -44.16
N LYS A 84 -25.76 -21.42 -43.65
CA LYS A 84 -26.09 -22.59 -44.46
C LYS A 84 -27.29 -23.32 -43.90
N SER A 85 -28.47 -23.16 -44.52
CA SER A 85 -29.69 -23.95 -44.23
C SER A 85 -30.00 -24.15 -42.74
N LYS A 86 -29.96 -23.09 -41.93
CA LYS A 86 -30.11 -23.15 -40.45
C LYS A 86 -29.13 -24.12 -39.76
N ALA A 87 -27.87 -24.12 -40.19
CA ALA A 87 -26.81 -24.95 -39.60
C ALA A 87 -26.79 -24.81 -38.08
N THR A 88 -26.81 -25.96 -37.39
CA THR A 88 -26.68 -26.08 -35.94
C THR A 88 -25.24 -26.44 -35.57
N PHE A 89 -24.26 -25.90 -36.27
CA PHE A 89 -22.85 -26.11 -35.98
C PHE A 89 -22.05 -24.85 -36.27
N LEU A 90 -20.88 -24.74 -35.63
CA LEU A 90 -19.94 -23.64 -35.78
C LEU A 90 -18.57 -24.20 -36.21
N ARG A 91 -17.78 -23.38 -36.91
CA ARG A 91 -16.47 -23.77 -37.42
C ARG A 91 -15.36 -22.93 -36.80
N ALA A 92 -14.34 -23.60 -36.28
CA ALA A 92 -13.08 -22.97 -35.90
C ALA A 92 -11.99 -23.37 -36.89
N TYR A 93 -11.34 -22.36 -37.46
CA TYR A 93 -10.24 -22.44 -38.41
C TYR A 93 -8.91 -22.26 -37.69
N VAL A 94 -8.04 -23.26 -37.78
CA VAL A 94 -6.75 -23.35 -37.10
C VAL A 94 -5.66 -23.59 -38.15
N ASN A 95 -4.42 -23.15 -37.88
CA ASN A 95 -3.29 -23.26 -38.80
C ASN A 95 -3.55 -22.60 -40.19
N TRP A 96 -4.41 -21.59 -40.22
CA TRP A 96 -4.75 -20.84 -41.45
C TRP A 96 -3.53 -20.12 -42.03
N ARG A 97 -2.48 -19.84 -41.24
CA ARG A 97 -1.20 -19.28 -41.73
C ARG A 97 -0.48 -20.20 -42.71
N CYS A 98 -0.69 -21.52 -42.70
CA CYS A 98 -0.08 -22.44 -43.67
C CYS A 98 -0.49 -22.16 -45.13
N MET A 99 -1.57 -21.40 -45.34
CA MET A 99 -2.03 -21.02 -46.67
C MET A 99 -1.13 -19.98 -47.34
N SER A 100 -0.42 -19.15 -46.58
CA SER A 100 0.57 -18.23 -47.13
C SER A 100 1.79 -18.98 -47.69
N ALA A 101 2.07 -20.18 -47.18
CA ALA A 101 3.14 -21.07 -47.65
C ALA A 101 2.76 -21.90 -48.90
N GLY A 102 1.56 -21.68 -49.48
CA GLY A 102 1.11 -22.36 -50.70
C GLY A 102 0.50 -23.75 -50.49
N SER A 103 0.21 -24.15 -49.24
CA SER A 103 -0.46 -25.41 -48.93
C SER A 103 -1.97 -25.32 -49.24
N SER A 104 -2.49 -26.24 -50.06
CA SER A 104 -3.91 -26.33 -50.44
C SER A 104 -4.71 -27.37 -49.65
N ARG A 105 -4.06 -28.07 -48.70
CA ARG A 105 -4.69 -29.15 -47.94
C ARG A 105 -5.45 -28.59 -46.75
N VAL A 106 -6.70 -29.05 -46.61
CA VAL A 106 -7.59 -28.69 -45.50
C VAL A 106 -8.11 -29.98 -44.86
N CYS A 107 -7.94 -30.11 -43.56
CA CYS A 107 -8.49 -31.19 -42.76
C CYS A 107 -9.75 -30.72 -42.04
N VAL A 108 -10.84 -31.47 -42.10
CA VAL A 108 -12.07 -31.17 -41.35
C VAL A 108 -12.27 -32.27 -40.31
N ARG A 109 -12.53 -31.89 -39.07
CA ARG A 109 -12.73 -32.80 -37.94
C ARG A 109 -13.81 -32.29 -36.99
N MET A 110 -14.45 -33.21 -36.28
CA MET A 110 -15.40 -32.86 -35.21
C MET A 110 -14.65 -32.60 -33.90
N VAL A 111 -15.22 -31.74 -33.05
CA VAL A 111 -14.76 -31.55 -31.65
C VAL A 111 -14.69 -32.90 -30.92
N GLY A 112 -13.58 -33.15 -30.23
CA GLY A 112 -13.39 -34.35 -29.39
C GLY A 112 -13.16 -35.65 -30.17
N HIS A 113 -13.02 -35.59 -31.50
CA HIS A 113 -12.71 -36.76 -32.31
C HIS A 113 -11.26 -37.23 -32.07
N LYS A 114 -11.07 -38.47 -31.59
CA LYS A 114 -9.74 -39.06 -31.35
C LYS A 114 -8.97 -39.20 -32.66
N MET A 115 -7.76 -38.66 -32.73
CA MET A 115 -6.89 -38.78 -33.91
C MET A 115 -6.11 -40.10 -33.87
N GLU A 116 -6.04 -40.80 -35.01
CA GLU A 116 -5.19 -41.98 -35.20
C GLU A 116 -3.73 -41.55 -35.46
N GLU A 117 -2.77 -42.34 -34.98
CA GLU A 117 -1.32 -42.02 -35.01
C GLU A 117 -0.74 -41.84 -36.43
N SER A 118 -1.41 -42.35 -37.47
CA SER A 118 -0.99 -42.26 -38.88
C SER A 118 -1.10 -40.86 -39.52
N TYR A 119 -1.65 -39.86 -38.81
CA TYR A 119 -1.87 -38.50 -39.31
C TYR A 119 -0.76 -37.49 -38.96
N SER A 120 0.31 -37.91 -38.27
CA SER A 120 1.11 -37.06 -37.39
C SER A 120 1.94 -35.95 -38.06
N GLU A 121 2.63 -36.20 -39.18
CA GLU A 121 3.56 -35.19 -39.74
C GLU A 121 2.88 -34.13 -40.61
N THR A 122 1.84 -34.50 -41.36
CA THR A 122 1.16 -33.57 -42.30
C THR A 122 0.27 -32.51 -41.65
N LEU A 123 -0.03 -32.64 -40.34
CA LEU A 123 -0.97 -31.76 -39.63
C LEU A 123 -0.41 -30.37 -39.31
N LYS A 124 0.91 -30.23 -39.18
CA LYS A 124 1.56 -28.91 -38.96
C LYS A 124 1.60 -28.05 -40.22
N GLU A 125 1.51 -28.65 -41.39
CA GLU A 125 1.65 -27.98 -42.69
C GLU A 125 0.32 -27.78 -43.43
N GLN A 126 -0.81 -28.10 -42.78
CA GLN A 126 -2.14 -27.97 -43.36
C GLN A 126 -3.11 -27.24 -42.43
N MET A 127 -4.10 -26.58 -43.03
CA MET A 127 -5.17 -25.91 -42.30
C MET A 127 -6.14 -26.94 -41.71
N SER A 128 -6.59 -26.74 -40.47
CA SER A 128 -7.57 -27.61 -39.81
C SER A 128 -8.85 -26.85 -39.50
N ILE A 129 -9.99 -27.46 -39.77
CA ILE A 129 -11.33 -26.97 -39.45
C ILE A 129 -11.94 -27.88 -38.39
N VAL A 130 -12.29 -27.30 -37.25
CA VAL A 130 -12.96 -27.98 -36.14
C VAL A 130 -14.45 -27.62 -36.17
N GLU A 131 -15.30 -28.62 -36.41
CA GLU A 131 -16.75 -28.48 -36.42
C GLU A 131 -17.34 -28.76 -35.03
N MET A 132 -18.05 -27.78 -34.49
CA MET A 132 -18.68 -27.81 -33.16
C MET A 132 -20.20 -27.92 -33.32
N PRO A 133 -20.79 -29.11 -33.11
CA PRO A 133 -22.23 -29.29 -33.21
C PRO A 133 -22.95 -28.69 -31.99
N LEU A 134 -24.09 -28.07 -32.23
CA LEU A 134 -24.97 -27.38 -31.27
C LEU A 134 -26.40 -27.93 -31.39
N SER A 135 -27.21 -27.75 -30.34
CA SER A 135 -28.63 -28.11 -30.37
C SER A 135 -29.47 -27.12 -31.18
N ASP A 136 -29.05 -25.86 -31.17
CA ASP A 136 -29.77 -24.70 -31.70
C ASP A 136 -28.83 -23.89 -32.61
N PRO A 137 -29.36 -23.11 -33.56
CA PRO A 137 -28.54 -22.27 -34.41
C PRO A 137 -27.83 -21.17 -33.59
N PRO A 138 -26.51 -20.99 -33.76
CA PRO A 138 -25.76 -19.97 -33.05
C PRO A 138 -26.09 -18.55 -33.55
N LEU A 139 -26.25 -17.60 -32.63
CA LEU A 139 -26.61 -16.20 -32.89
C LEU A 139 -25.41 -15.26 -32.73
N CYS A 140 -24.62 -15.48 -31.69
CA CYS A 140 -23.47 -14.64 -31.32
C CYS A 140 -22.35 -15.48 -30.71
N ILE A 141 -21.12 -14.96 -30.74
CA ILE A 141 -19.90 -15.65 -30.29
C ILE A 141 -18.96 -14.69 -29.60
N SER A 142 -18.22 -15.17 -28.61
CA SER A 142 -17.15 -14.42 -27.94
C SER A 142 -16.00 -15.34 -27.54
N CYS A 143 -14.78 -14.91 -27.84
CA CYS A 143 -13.55 -15.62 -27.45
C CYS A 143 -12.95 -14.97 -26.19
N CYS A 144 -12.60 -15.78 -25.19
CA CYS A 144 -11.97 -15.30 -23.98
C CYS A 144 -10.52 -14.86 -24.27
N PRO A 145 -10.13 -13.61 -23.98
CA PRO A 145 -8.79 -13.12 -24.23
C PRO A 145 -7.72 -13.73 -23.30
N VAL A 146 -8.12 -14.37 -22.19
CA VAL A 146 -7.20 -14.92 -21.18
C VAL A 146 -6.76 -16.33 -21.52
N ASN A 147 -7.72 -17.25 -21.69
CA ASN A 147 -7.45 -18.69 -21.86
C ASN A 147 -7.82 -19.21 -23.26
N GLY A 148 -8.46 -18.38 -24.09
CA GLY A 148 -8.87 -18.78 -25.44
C GLY A 148 -10.11 -19.65 -25.50
N ASP A 149 -10.87 -19.77 -24.41
CA ASP A 149 -12.16 -20.46 -24.40
C ASP A 149 -13.20 -19.73 -25.28
N LEU A 150 -14.17 -20.46 -25.79
CA LEU A 150 -15.22 -19.96 -26.67
C LEU A 150 -16.59 -20.01 -25.99
N LEU A 151 -17.32 -18.90 -26.00
CA LEU A 151 -18.72 -18.83 -25.59
C LEU A 151 -19.60 -18.62 -26.82
N VAL A 152 -20.63 -19.45 -26.96
CA VAL A 152 -21.59 -19.39 -28.08
C VAL A 152 -22.99 -19.10 -27.54
N GLY A 153 -23.62 -18.04 -28.02
CA GLY A 153 -25.00 -17.70 -27.70
C GLY A 153 -25.98 -18.29 -28.69
N CYS A 154 -26.96 -19.02 -28.17
CA CYS A 154 -28.11 -19.58 -28.89
C CYS A 154 -29.41 -18.93 -28.36
N LYS A 155 -30.56 -19.27 -28.94
CA LYS A 155 -31.86 -18.62 -28.62
C LYS A 155 -32.18 -18.52 -27.11
N ASN A 156 -32.00 -19.61 -26.35
CA ASN A 156 -32.27 -19.67 -24.90
C ASN A 156 -31.11 -20.29 -24.11
N LYS A 157 -29.90 -20.38 -24.70
CA LYS A 157 -28.78 -21.10 -24.10
C LYS A 157 -27.45 -20.44 -24.44
N LEU A 158 -26.50 -20.48 -23.52
CA LEU A 158 -25.08 -20.22 -23.79
C LEU A 158 -24.31 -21.54 -23.68
N VAL A 159 -23.48 -21.84 -24.67
CA VAL A 159 -22.64 -23.03 -24.68
C VAL A 159 -21.18 -22.62 -24.57
N MET A 160 -20.49 -23.11 -23.54
CA MET A 160 -19.08 -22.86 -23.29
C MET A 160 -18.24 -24.03 -23.80
N PHE A 161 -17.24 -23.72 -24.61
CA PHE A 161 -16.22 -24.65 -25.09
C PHE A 161 -14.88 -24.24 -24.50
N CYS A 162 -14.29 -25.13 -23.70
CA CYS A 162 -12.95 -24.95 -23.17
C CYS A 162 -11.89 -25.35 -24.20
N LEU A 163 -10.86 -24.53 -24.34
CA LEU A 163 -9.75 -24.80 -25.23
C LEU A 163 -8.86 -25.91 -24.65
N LYS A 164 -8.50 -26.91 -25.46
CA LYS A 164 -7.60 -28.00 -25.07
C LYS A 164 -6.47 -28.17 -26.08
N TYR A 165 -5.27 -28.43 -25.57
CA TYR A 165 -4.14 -28.85 -26.39
C TYR A 165 -3.94 -30.36 -26.21
N LEU A 166 -4.27 -31.14 -27.24
CA LEU A 166 -4.10 -32.58 -27.25
C LEU A 166 -2.68 -32.92 -27.71
N VAL A 167 -1.91 -33.59 -26.84
CA VAL A 167 -0.59 -34.13 -27.19
C VAL A 167 -0.82 -35.46 -27.93
N ILE A 168 -0.52 -35.49 -29.23
CA ILE A 168 -0.63 -36.72 -30.04
C ILE A 168 0.67 -37.52 -29.94
N ASN A 169 1.83 -36.84 -30.05
CA ASN A 169 3.18 -37.40 -29.88
C ASN A 169 4.07 -36.36 -29.17
N GLN A 170 5.27 -36.75 -28.68
CA GLN A 170 6.20 -35.86 -27.93
C GLN A 170 6.49 -34.50 -28.62
N ASN A 171 6.35 -34.41 -29.95
CA ASN A 171 6.64 -33.22 -30.75
C ASN A 171 5.40 -32.54 -31.39
N LEU A 172 4.18 -33.05 -31.13
CA LEU A 172 2.96 -32.63 -31.82
C LEU A 172 1.80 -32.39 -30.85
N THR A 173 1.47 -31.11 -30.67
CA THR A 173 0.26 -30.63 -29.99
C THR A 173 -0.76 -30.17 -31.02
N VAL A 174 -2.00 -30.61 -30.87
CA VAL A 174 -3.13 -30.19 -31.72
C VAL A 174 -4.15 -29.48 -30.85
N LEU A 175 -4.58 -28.30 -31.28
CA LEU A 175 -5.63 -27.53 -30.64
C LEU A 175 -6.97 -28.20 -30.91
N ASP A 176 -7.73 -28.48 -29.86
CA ASP A 176 -9.12 -28.93 -29.89
C ASP A 176 -9.97 -28.22 -28.82
N PHE A 177 -11.26 -28.55 -28.75
CA PHE A 177 -12.19 -28.00 -27.78
C PHE A 177 -12.85 -29.11 -26.97
N GLU A 178 -13.31 -28.77 -25.78
CA GLU A 178 -14.24 -29.58 -25.01
C GLU A 178 -15.46 -28.75 -24.66
N ARG A 179 -16.66 -29.28 -24.95
CA ARG A 179 -17.89 -28.68 -24.44
C ARG A 179 -17.94 -28.95 -22.93
N SER A 180 -17.87 -27.89 -22.12
CA SER A 180 -17.75 -28.00 -20.67
C SER A 180 -19.04 -27.64 -19.93
N LEU A 181 -19.73 -26.57 -20.35
CA LEU A 181 -20.89 -26.04 -19.64
C LEU A 181 -21.95 -25.51 -20.60
N ILE A 182 -23.23 -25.77 -20.30
CA ILE A 182 -24.39 -25.16 -20.94
C ILE A 182 -25.14 -24.36 -19.89
N LEU A 183 -25.38 -23.08 -20.16
CA LEU A 183 -26.20 -22.20 -19.34
C LEU A 183 -27.54 -22.03 -20.03
N HIS A 184 -28.64 -22.50 -19.44
CA HIS A 184 -29.98 -22.22 -19.95
C HIS A 184 -30.45 -20.89 -19.39
N ILE A 185 -30.86 -20.00 -20.28
CA ILE A 185 -31.36 -18.66 -19.95
C ILE A 185 -32.77 -18.57 -20.50
N ASP A 186 -33.75 -18.70 -19.61
CA ASP A 186 -35.15 -18.62 -19.99
C ASP A 186 -35.56 -17.15 -20.16
N ASN A 187 -36.45 -16.89 -21.12
CA ASN A 187 -37.03 -15.56 -21.41
C ASN A 187 -36.05 -14.49 -21.92
N LEU A 188 -34.81 -14.84 -22.29
CA LEU A 188 -33.82 -13.91 -22.82
C LEU A 188 -33.23 -14.44 -24.13
N ILE A 189 -33.27 -13.64 -25.20
CA ILE A 189 -32.60 -13.95 -26.47
C ILE A 189 -31.35 -13.08 -26.58
N PRO A 190 -30.13 -13.65 -26.54
CA PRO A 190 -28.91 -12.87 -26.59
C PRO A 190 -28.69 -12.25 -27.98
N ALA A 191 -28.57 -10.93 -28.03
CA ALA A 191 -28.17 -10.17 -29.21
C ALA A 191 -26.64 -10.16 -29.35
N GLU A 192 -25.93 -9.85 -28.26
CA GLU A 192 -24.48 -9.95 -28.16
C GLU A 192 -24.06 -10.61 -26.83
N VAL A 193 -22.87 -11.23 -26.85
CA VAL A 193 -22.25 -11.83 -25.67
C VAL A 193 -20.80 -11.42 -25.61
N ALA A 194 -20.30 -11.19 -24.40
CA ALA A 194 -18.88 -10.98 -24.14
C ALA A 194 -18.42 -11.93 -23.03
N PHE A 195 -17.26 -12.56 -23.22
CA PHE A 195 -16.71 -13.55 -22.31
C PHE A 195 -15.27 -13.25 -21.95
N CYS A 196 -14.98 -13.12 -20.66
CA CYS A 196 -13.63 -12.86 -20.18
C CYS A 196 -13.45 -13.41 -18.75
N ALA A 197 -12.42 -14.22 -18.51
CA ALA A 197 -12.05 -14.71 -17.18
C ALA A 197 -13.25 -15.20 -16.34
N ARG A 198 -14.09 -16.08 -16.93
CA ARG A 198 -15.31 -16.64 -16.30
C ARG A 198 -16.43 -15.63 -16.00
N HIS A 199 -16.30 -14.39 -16.46
CA HIS A 199 -17.36 -13.40 -16.48
C HIS A 199 -18.04 -13.42 -17.84
N ILE A 200 -19.37 -13.42 -17.81
CA ILE A 200 -20.24 -13.47 -18.98
C ILE A 200 -21.10 -12.22 -18.95
N ALA A 201 -21.04 -11.41 -20.00
CA ALA A 201 -21.98 -10.32 -20.23
C ALA A 201 -22.89 -10.67 -21.40
N ILE A 202 -24.18 -10.39 -21.25
CA ILE A 202 -25.23 -10.69 -22.22
C ILE A 202 -26.03 -9.42 -22.44
N THR A 203 -26.31 -9.10 -23.70
CA THR A 203 -27.23 -8.02 -24.06
C THR A 203 -28.39 -8.55 -24.88
N THR A 204 -29.56 -7.97 -24.69
CA THR A 204 -30.69 -8.04 -25.62
C THR A 204 -30.80 -6.70 -26.36
N GLU A 205 -31.98 -6.35 -26.88
CA GLU A 205 -32.18 -5.01 -27.44
C GLU A 205 -32.14 -3.91 -26.36
N LEU A 206 -32.57 -4.20 -25.13
CA LEU A 206 -32.76 -3.22 -24.05
C LEU A 206 -32.29 -3.68 -22.67
N ASP A 207 -31.93 -4.95 -22.49
CA ASP A 207 -31.47 -5.50 -21.22
C ASP A 207 -29.98 -5.84 -21.28
N VAL A 208 -29.28 -5.62 -20.18
CA VAL A 208 -27.89 -6.01 -19.96
C VAL A 208 -27.81 -6.86 -18.69
N LEU A 209 -27.17 -8.02 -18.79
CA LEU A 209 -26.96 -8.94 -17.68
C LEU A 209 -25.50 -9.36 -17.62
N ILE A 210 -24.87 -9.20 -16.45
CA ILE A 210 -23.49 -9.64 -16.18
C ILE A 210 -23.49 -10.70 -15.08
N LEU A 211 -22.77 -11.78 -15.35
CA LEU A 211 -22.69 -12.97 -14.52
C LEU A 211 -21.23 -13.36 -14.31
N LYS A 212 -20.95 -14.03 -13.19
CA LYS A 212 -19.67 -14.67 -12.90
C LYS A 212 -19.88 -16.14 -12.60
N LEU A 213 -19.08 -16.99 -13.23
CA LEU A 213 -19.04 -18.42 -12.96
C LEU A 213 -18.02 -18.71 -11.87
N GLU A 214 -18.46 -18.97 -10.65
CA GLU A 214 -17.63 -19.34 -9.51
C GLU A 214 -17.48 -20.87 -9.39
N LEU A 215 -16.41 -21.33 -8.75
CA LEU A 215 -16.09 -22.74 -8.60
C LEU A 215 -16.25 -23.13 -7.13
N VAL A 216 -17.15 -24.05 -6.81
CA VAL A 216 -17.41 -24.47 -5.43
C VAL A 216 -16.96 -25.91 -5.23
N GLN A 217 -16.11 -26.14 -4.22
CA GLN A 217 -15.80 -27.48 -3.71
C GLN A 217 -16.87 -27.86 -2.69
N GLN A 218 -17.43 -29.06 -2.80
CA GLN A 218 -18.27 -29.60 -1.73
C GLN A 218 -17.38 -29.92 -0.53
N SER A 219 -17.49 -29.14 0.55
CA SER A 219 -17.14 -29.66 1.87
C SER A 219 -18.21 -30.67 2.27
N ALA A 220 -17.80 -31.78 2.87
CA ALA A 220 -18.67 -32.87 3.32
C ALA A 220 -19.59 -32.51 4.51
N ASP A 221 -19.97 -31.23 4.67
CA ASP A 221 -20.65 -30.76 5.87
C ASP A 221 -21.69 -29.67 5.55
N ARG A 222 -22.71 -30.04 4.77
CA ARG A 222 -24.04 -29.40 4.78
C ARG A 222 -25.12 -30.43 4.41
N THR A 223 -25.40 -31.31 5.35
CA THR A 223 -26.72 -31.95 5.43
C THR A 223 -27.70 -30.88 5.93
N GLU A 224 -28.83 -30.73 5.23
CA GLU A 224 -30.03 -29.98 5.64
C GLU A 224 -29.95 -28.44 5.66
N GLN A 225 -30.18 -27.81 4.50
CA GLN A 225 -30.90 -26.53 4.41
C GLN A 225 -31.40 -26.28 2.96
N SER A 226 -32.22 -27.20 2.45
CA SER A 226 -33.13 -26.94 1.31
C SER A 226 -34.28 -27.93 1.34
N ALA A 227 -35.11 -27.83 2.38
CA ALA A 227 -36.46 -28.36 2.46
C ALA A 227 -37.10 -27.78 3.73
N ARG A 228 -38.33 -27.24 3.62
CA ARG A 228 -39.14 -26.47 4.61
C ARG A 228 -38.93 -24.96 4.45
N SER A 229 -39.80 -24.25 3.74
CA SER A 229 -41.18 -24.02 4.18
C SER A 229 -42.21 -24.01 3.02
N ILE A 230 -42.89 -25.14 2.84
CA ILE A 230 -44.30 -25.14 2.47
C ILE A 230 -45.03 -25.51 3.76
N SER A 231 -45.74 -24.56 4.35
CA SER A 231 -46.80 -24.84 5.32
C SER A 231 -47.94 -23.85 5.08
N THR A 232 -48.96 -24.36 4.38
CA THR A 232 -50.38 -24.23 4.70
C THR A 232 -50.73 -23.19 5.76
N LEU A 233 -51.42 -22.12 5.36
CA LEU A 233 -52.32 -21.37 6.23
C LEU A 233 -53.75 -21.62 5.73
N GLU A 234 -54.57 -22.09 6.65
CA GLU A 234 -55.94 -22.57 6.47
C GLU A 234 -56.91 -21.46 6.07
N THR A 235 -57.87 -21.80 5.23
CA THR A 235 -59.11 -21.04 5.00
C THR A 235 -60.09 -21.26 6.16
N PRO A 236 -60.88 -20.22 6.51
CA PRO A 236 -62.24 -20.42 7.00
C PRO A 236 -63.24 -20.05 5.90
N LEU A 237 -64.20 -20.95 5.69
CA LEU A 237 -65.41 -20.75 4.90
C LEU A 237 -66.29 -19.69 5.56
N ASP A 238 -66.83 -18.77 4.76
CA ASP A 238 -68.18 -18.25 5.02
C ASP A 238 -68.90 -17.89 3.69
N GLU A 239 -70.22 -18.05 3.75
CA GLU A 239 -71.16 -18.35 2.66
C GLU A 239 -71.57 -17.19 1.73
N GLY A 240 -71.97 -17.55 0.50
CA GLY A 240 -73.01 -16.85 -0.28
C GLY A 240 -72.63 -16.40 -1.70
N PRO A 241 -73.36 -16.81 -2.76
CA PRO A 241 -73.27 -16.19 -4.09
C PRO A 241 -74.19 -14.97 -4.13
N PRO A 242 -73.85 -13.87 -4.85
CA PRO A 242 -74.45 -13.73 -6.17
C PRO A 242 -73.73 -12.81 -7.20
N THR A 243 -74.21 -12.97 -8.44
CA THR A 243 -74.47 -11.93 -9.47
C THR A 243 -73.38 -11.42 -10.40
N LEU A 244 -73.60 -11.77 -11.68
CA LEU A 244 -73.29 -11.04 -12.90
C LEU A 244 -73.36 -9.51 -12.78
N THR A 245 -72.65 -8.84 -13.70
CA THR A 245 -72.48 -7.39 -13.96
C THR A 245 -71.23 -6.83 -13.27
N SER A 246 -70.25 -6.22 -13.95
CA SER A 246 -70.21 -5.49 -15.22
C SER A 246 -68.78 -5.54 -15.77
N GLN A 247 -68.62 -5.71 -17.09
CA GLN A 247 -67.38 -5.31 -17.77
C GLN A 247 -67.10 -3.84 -17.42
N PRO A 248 -65.89 -3.46 -16.96
CA PRO A 248 -65.37 -2.15 -17.30
C PRO A 248 -64.73 -2.27 -18.69
N GLU A 249 -65.10 -1.36 -19.56
CA GLU A 249 -64.48 -1.16 -20.86
C GLU A 249 -62.95 -1.07 -20.69
N LEU A 250 -62.23 -1.79 -21.54
CA LEU A 250 -60.79 -1.72 -21.69
C LEU A 250 -60.43 -0.32 -22.21
N ASP A 251 -60.10 0.60 -21.30
CA ASP A 251 -59.13 1.64 -21.61
C ASP A 251 -57.74 1.01 -21.47
N GLU A 252 -56.99 0.97 -22.59
CA GLU A 252 -55.60 0.50 -22.66
C GLU A 252 -54.69 1.32 -21.74
N PHE A 253 -54.59 0.94 -20.46
CA PHE A 253 -53.49 1.39 -19.62
C PHE A 253 -52.22 0.64 -20.01
N ILE A 254 -51.34 1.28 -20.78
CA ILE A 254 -49.97 0.81 -20.99
C ILE A 254 -49.25 0.89 -19.64
N VAL A 255 -48.97 -0.26 -19.03
CA VAL A 255 -48.07 -0.32 -17.87
C VAL A 255 -46.65 -0.09 -18.38
N CYS A 256 -46.21 1.18 -18.42
CA CYS A 256 -44.82 1.50 -18.72
C CYS A 256 -43.95 0.93 -17.59
N GLN A 257 -43.19 -0.13 -17.90
CA GLN A 257 -42.17 -0.63 -16.99
C GLN A 257 -41.16 0.49 -16.72
N LYS A 258 -40.67 0.59 -15.48
CA LYS A 258 -39.67 1.59 -15.10
C LYS A 258 -38.27 1.11 -15.49
N PRO A 259 -37.32 2.02 -15.78
CA PRO A 259 -35.93 1.62 -15.96
C PRO A 259 -35.40 1.06 -14.64
N VAL A 260 -34.65 -0.05 -14.71
CA VAL A 260 -34.15 -0.76 -13.53
C VAL A 260 -32.63 -0.91 -13.64
N GLU A 261 -31.92 -0.65 -12.55
CA GLU A 261 -30.49 -0.89 -12.40
C GLU A 261 -30.27 -1.59 -11.06
N LEU A 262 -29.70 -2.80 -11.10
CA LEU A 262 -29.42 -3.63 -9.93
C LEU A 262 -27.94 -4.01 -9.93
N LEU A 263 -27.25 -3.74 -8.83
CA LEU A 263 -25.81 -3.95 -8.68
C LEU A 263 -25.52 -5.03 -7.63
N GLY A 264 -24.48 -5.84 -7.88
CA GLY A 264 -24.02 -6.85 -6.93
C GLY A 264 -25.12 -7.85 -6.58
N GLU A 265 -25.31 -8.13 -5.30
CA GLU A 265 -26.28 -9.14 -4.83
C GLU A 265 -27.74 -8.80 -5.16
N GLU A 266 -28.07 -7.51 -5.31
CA GLU A 266 -29.42 -7.06 -5.70
C GLU A 266 -29.79 -7.53 -7.11
N SER A 267 -28.80 -7.76 -7.98
CA SER A 267 -29.04 -8.26 -9.34
C SER A 267 -29.68 -9.66 -9.39
N LYS A 268 -29.68 -10.41 -8.28
CA LYS A 268 -30.46 -11.66 -8.15
C LYS A 268 -31.98 -11.44 -8.24
N LEU A 269 -32.45 -10.21 -8.01
CA LEU A 269 -33.86 -9.85 -8.09
C LEU A 269 -34.35 -9.63 -9.54
N CYS A 270 -33.50 -9.79 -10.56
CA CYS A 270 -33.85 -9.54 -11.96
C CYS A 270 -34.89 -10.53 -12.57
N GLU A 271 -35.38 -11.49 -11.80
CA GLU A 271 -36.38 -12.51 -12.21
C GLU A 271 -35.97 -13.37 -13.43
N ILE A 272 -34.69 -13.35 -13.84
CA ILE A 272 -34.14 -14.19 -14.93
C ILE A 272 -33.45 -15.42 -14.33
N PRO A 273 -34.09 -16.61 -14.35
CA PRO A 273 -33.48 -17.83 -13.84
C PRO A 273 -32.39 -18.33 -14.81
N ILE A 274 -31.24 -18.74 -14.26
CA ILE A 274 -30.16 -19.36 -15.01
C ILE A 274 -29.89 -20.73 -14.42
N THR A 275 -29.99 -21.76 -15.26
CA THR A 275 -29.68 -23.14 -14.85
C THR A 275 -28.43 -23.63 -15.56
N LEU A 276 -27.60 -24.38 -14.83
CA LEU A 276 -26.31 -24.89 -15.31
C LEU A 276 -26.40 -26.39 -15.59
N GLU A 277 -25.96 -26.80 -16.78
CA GLU A 277 -25.81 -28.19 -17.19
C GLU A 277 -24.33 -28.45 -17.53
N SER A 278 -23.63 -29.23 -16.69
CA SER A 278 -22.24 -29.64 -16.95
C SER A 278 -22.22 -30.85 -17.89
N THR A 279 -21.40 -30.80 -18.93
CA THR A 279 -21.28 -31.88 -19.92
C THR A 279 -20.11 -32.84 -19.66
N GLU A 280 -19.31 -32.57 -18.61
CA GLU A 280 -18.23 -33.45 -18.13
C GLU A 280 -18.80 -34.68 -17.38
N LEU A 281 -18.10 -35.81 -17.46
CA LEU A 281 -18.44 -37.02 -16.70
C LEU A 281 -18.22 -36.75 -15.20
N PRO A 282 -19.19 -37.07 -14.32
CA PRO A 282 -19.03 -36.87 -12.88
C PRO A 282 -17.91 -37.78 -12.35
N THR A 283 -16.76 -37.19 -12.02
CA THR A 283 -15.71 -37.80 -11.21
C THR A 283 -15.87 -37.39 -9.74
N GLU A 284 -15.38 -38.18 -8.79
CA GLU A 284 -15.61 -37.95 -7.35
C GLU A 284 -15.11 -36.58 -6.83
N ASP A 285 -14.23 -35.88 -7.58
CA ASP A 285 -13.69 -34.55 -7.28
C ASP A 285 -14.23 -33.41 -8.18
N THR A 286 -15.36 -33.61 -8.89
CA THR A 286 -15.82 -32.63 -9.89
C THR A 286 -16.29 -31.33 -9.22
N LYS A 287 -15.49 -30.27 -9.38
CA LYS A 287 -15.81 -28.93 -8.92
C LYS A 287 -17.07 -28.41 -9.64
N ARG A 288 -18.11 -28.00 -8.91
CA ARG A 288 -19.35 -27.50 -9.53
C ARG A 288 -19.26 -26.00 -9.79
N PHE A 289 -19.75 -25.57 -10.96
CA PHE A 289 -19.93 -24.16 -11.25
C PHE A 289 -21.16 -23.63 -10.51
N GLN A 290 -21.05 -22.41 -9.98
CA GLN A 290 -22.17 -21.63 -9.46
C GLN A 290 -22.24 -20.29 -10.20
N VAL A 291 -23.44 -19.85 -10.55
CA VAL A 291 -23.66 -18.52 -11.14
C VAL A 291 -23.82 -17.49 -10.02
N ARG A 292 -23.05 -16.41 -10.11
CA ARG A 292 -23.24 -15.19 -9.35
C ARG A 292 -23.65 -14.06 -10.27
N TYR A 293 -24.73 -13.37 -9.93
CA TYR A 293 -25.22 -12.21 -10.66
C TYR A 293 -24.45 -10.97 -10.21
N LEU A 294 -24.01 -10.13 -11.14
CA LEU A 294 -23.17 -8.96 -10.86
C LEU A 294 -23.85 -7.64 -11.24
N LEU A 295 -24.49 -7.58 -12.40
CA LEU A 295 -25.19 -6.38 -12.89
C LEU A 295 -26.42 -6.83 -13.67
N PHE A 296 -27.56 -6.21 -13.41
CA PHE A 296 -28.70 -6.23 -14.30
C PHE A 296 -29.18 -4.80 -14.57
N ARG A 297 -29.34 -4.45 -15.85
CA ARG A 297 -29.85 -3.14 -16.24
C ARG A 297 -30.86 -3.27 -17.37
N ARG A 298 -32.05 -2.69 -17.18
CA ARG A 298 -33.14 -2.63 -18.17
C ARG A 298 -33.39 -1.19 -18.58
N PHE A 299 -33.38 -0.95 -19.89
CA PHE A 299 -33.71 0.34 -20.48
C PHE A 299 -35.16 0.39 -20.94
N THR A 300 -35.82 1.53 -20.69
CA THR A 300 -37.22 1.77 -21.06
C THR A 300 -37.27 3.04 -21.90
N PRO A 301 -37.38 2.92 -23.24
CA PRO A 301 -37.33 4.04 -24.18
C PRO A 301 -38.30 5.18 -23.84
N ASP A 302 -39.51 4.81 -23.40
CA ASP A 302 -40.64 5.70 -23.12
C ASP A 302 -40.41 6.67 -21.95
N GLN A 303 -39.46 6.37 -21.06
CA GLN A 303 -39.10 7.20 -19.89
C GLN A 303 -37.68 7.76 -19.99
N SER A 304 -37.05 7.68 -21.18
CA SER A 304 -35.69 8.17 -21.34
C SER A 304 -35.62 9.71 -21.19
N PRO A 305 -34.63 10.25 -20.46
CA PRO A 305 -34.47 11.71 -20.32
C PRO A 305 -34.06 12.41 -21.62
N PHE A 306 -33.85 11.66 -22.70
CA PHE A 306 -33.31 12.15 -23.97
C PHE A 306 -34.38 12.38 -25.06
N GLY A 307 -35.66 12.04 -24.83
CA GLY A 307 -36.77 12.48 -25.70
C GLY A 307 -36.80 11.88 -27.11
N PHE A 308 -35.99 10.87 -27.42
CA PHE A 308 -35.95 10.21 -28.73
C PHE A 308 -36.53 8.79 -28.63
N CYS A 309 -37.67 8.54 -29.30
CA CYS A 309 -38.41 7.27 -29.24
C CYS A 309 -38.06 6.31 -30.39
N GLU A 310 -37.52 6.82 -31.50
CA GLU A 310 -37.24 6.01 -32.68
C GLU A 310 -35.83 5.38 -32.59
N GLU A 311 -35.80 4.05 -32.40
CA GLU A 311 -34.62 3.16 -32.49
C GLU A 311 -33.61 3.17 -31.32
N THR A 312 -34.07 3.08 -30.07
CA THR A 312 -33.21 2.84 -28.90
C THR A 312 -32.88 1.35 -28.74
N LYS A 313 -31.81 0.87 -29.40
CA LYS A 313 -31.29 -0.49 -29.22
C LYS A 313 -29.83 -0.48 -28.81
N LEU A 314 -29.43 -1.44 -27.97
CA LEU A 314 -28.03 -1.69 -27.63
C LEU A 314 -27.27 -2.17 -28.88
N HIS A 315 -26.10 -1.58 -29.15
CA HIS A 315 -25.32 -1.86 -30.38
C HIS A 315 -23.87 -2.28 -30.14
N SER A 316 -23.37 -2.15 -28.91
CA SER A 316 -21.99 -2.52 -28.57
C SER A 316 -21.91 -3.08 -27.15
N LEU A 317 -21.24 -4.23 -26.99
CA LEU A 317 -20.90 -4.86 -25.70
C LEU A 317 -19.43 -5.33 -25.68
N GLN A 318 -18.66 -4.93 -24.66
CA GLN A 318 -17.25 -5.32 -24.48
C GLN A 318 -16.90 -5.59 -23.01
N LEU A 319 -16.11 -6.64 -22.78
CA LEU A 319 -15.41 -6.88 -21.52
C LEU A 319 -13.91 -6.63 -21.73
N LEU A 320 -13.35 -5.67 -21.00
CA LEU A 320 -11.95 -5.27 -21.10
C LEU A 320 -11.19 -5.69 -19.83
N PRO A 321 -10.32 -6.71 -19.90
CA PRO A 321 -9.44 -7.07 -18.79
C PRO A 321 -8.21 -6.14 -18.72
N VAL A 322 -7.82 -5.80 -17.50
CA VAL A 322 -6.52 -5.20 -17.18
C VAL A 322 -5.76 -6.17 -16.28
N PHE A 323 -4.50 -6.43 -16.60
CA PHE A 323 -3.67 -7.40 -15.90
C PHE A 323 -2.66 -6.70 -14.99
N ARG A 324 -2.22 -7.39 -13.94
CA ARG A 324 -1.18 -6.88 -13.05
C ARG A 324 0.17 -6.88 -13.79
N THR A 325 0.87 -5.75 -13.79
CA THR A 325 2.22 -5.66 -14.32
C THR A 325 3.21 -6.20 -13.29
N GLY A 326 3.71 -7.43 -13.48
CA GLY A 326 4.63 -8.05 -12.53
C GLY A 326 5.96 -7.29 -12.40
N SER A 327 6.35 -6.97 -11.16
CA SER A 327 7.76 -6.72 -10.81
C SER A 327 8.40 -8.04 -10.35
N SER A 328 8.75 -8.94 -11.27
CA SER A 328 9.52 -10.14 -10.89
C SER A 328 10.98 -9.74 -10.64
N VAL A 329 11.30 -9.39 -9.40
CA VAL A 329 12.71 -9.29 -8.92
C VAL A 329 13.24 -10.67 -8.48
N ALA A 330 12.44 -11.74 -8.57
CA ALA A 330 12.92 -13.10 -8.35
C ALA A 330 13.37 -13.74 -9.68
N ALA A 331 14.68 -13.97 -9.78
CA ALA A 331 15.29 -14.74 -10.86
C ALA A 331 14.87 -16.23 -10.78
N HIS A 332 14.79 -16.84 -11.96
CA HIS A 332 14.62 -18.29 -12.25
C HIS A 332 13.21 -18.87 -12.14
N GLU A 333 12.47 -18.83 -13.26
CA GLU A 333 12.09 -19.99 -14.09
C GLU A 333 11.12 -19.49 -15.17
N GLU A 334 11.44 -19.71 -16.45
CA GLU A 334 10.59 -19.37 -17.60
C GLU A 334 9.39 -20.34 -17.69
N THR A 335 8.52 -20.34 -16.69
CA THR A 335 7.15 -20.83 -16.83
C THR A 335 6.28 -19.67 -17.29
N GLU A 336 5.53 -19.87 -18.37
CA GLU A 336 4.66 -18.87 -19.00
C GLU A 336 3.97 -17.98 -17.95
N ASN A 337 4.24 -16.67 -17.99
CA ASN A 337 3.72 -15.67 -17.06
C ASN A 337 2.21 -15.87 -16.84
N GLU A 338 1.80 -16.44 -15.71
CA GLU A 338 0.41 -16.41 -15.27
C GLU A 338 0.01 -14.95 -15.09
N ARG A 339 -0.62 -14.36 -16.11
CA ARG A 339 -1.09 -12.98 -16.07
C ARG A 339 -2.27 -12.91 -15.11
N GLU A 340 -2.01 -12.49 -13.89
CA GLU A 340 -3.07 -12.25 -12.90
C GLU A 340 -3.97 -11.10 -13.38
N LEU A 341 -5.28 -11.36 -13.48
CA LEU A 341 -6.28 -10.36 -13.80
C LEU A 341 -6.39 -9.37 -12.63
N LEU A 342 -6.08 -8.10 -12.88
CA LEU A 342 -6.13 -7.03 -11.88
C LEU A 342 -7.55 -6.47 -11.77
N SER A 343 -8.11 -6.01 -12.89
CA SER A 343 -9.44 -5.40 -12.98
C SER A 343 -10.15 -5.83 -14.25
N LEU A 344 -11.48 -5.85 -14.23
CA LEU A 344 -12.32 -6.14 -15.38
C LEU A 344 -13.33 -5.01 -15.57
N PHE A 345 -13.42 -4.47 -16.78
CA PHE A 345 -14.36 -3.42 -17.12
C PHE A 345 -15.42 -3.94 -18.08
N CYS A 346 -16.67 -3.52 -17.89
CA CYS A 346 -17.76 -3.81 -18.82
C CYS A 346 -18.27 -2.52 -19.44
N PHE A 347 -18.28 -2.46 -20.77
CA PHE A 347 -18.83 -1.35 -21.52
C PHE A 347 -19.98 -1.81 -22.41
N PHE A 348 -21.06 -1.04 -22.39
CA PHE A 348 -22.16 -1.19 -23.32
C PHE A 348 -22.75 0.15 -23.72
N SER A 349 -23.34 0.21 -24.91
CA SER A 349 -23.74 1.48 -25.53
C SER A 349 -25.11 1.42 -26.18
N LEU A 350 -25.92 2.44 -25.85
CA LEU A 350 -27.12 2.86 -26.58
C LEU A 350 -26.72 3.90 -27.64
N PRO A 351 -27.60 4.24 -28.59
CA PRO A 351 -27.23 5.12 -29.70
C PRO A 351 -26.78 6.53 -29.27
N HIS A 352 -27.21 7.02 -28.10
CA HIS A 352 -26.82 8.35 -27.60
C HIS A 352 -26.00 8.33 -26.30
N VAL A 353 -25.91 7.19 -25.62
CA VAL A 353 -25.25 7.09 -24.31
C VAL A 353 -24.52 5.76 -24.15
N GLY A 354 -23.24 5.82 -23.77
CA GLY A 354 -22.45 4.66 -23.34
C GLY A 354 -22.24 4.61 -21.83
N TYR A 355 -22.15 3.41 -21.27
CA TYR A 355 -21.90 3.19 -19.84
C TYR A 355 -20.70 2.27 -19.66
N LEU A 356 -19.81 2.64 -18.73
CA LEU A 356 -18.63 1.87 -18.35
C LEU A 356 -18.69 1.52 -16.86
N TYR A 357 -18.65 0.22 -16.56
CA TYR A 357 -18.67 -0.32 -15.19
C TYR A 357 -17.35 -0.99 -14.83
N SER A 358 -16.94 -0.88 -13.57
CA SER A 358 -15.98 -1.79 -12.95
C SER A 358 -16.71 -3.06 -12.54
N VAL A 359 -16.12 -4.22 -12.81
CA VAL A 359 -16.66 -5.55 -12.47
C VAL A 359 -15.63 -6.30 -11.61
N GLY A 360 -15.03 -5.59 -10.65
CA GLY A 360 -14.00 -6.08 -9.74
C GLY A 360 -14.58 -6.66 -8.44
N LYS A 361 -14.00 -6.25 -7.30
CA LYS A 361 -14.53 -6.62 -5.97
C LYS A 361 -15.93 -6.04 -5.74
N LEU A 362 -16.17 -4.84 -6.24
CA LEU A 362 -17.45 -4.15 -6.23
C LEU A 362 -17.83 -3.81 -7.68
N VAL A 363 -19.13 -3.84 -7.95
CA VAL A 363 -19.67 -3.43 -9.26
C VAL A 363 -20.10 -1.98 -9.14
N GLU A 364 -19.44 -1.09 -9.87
CA GLU A 364 -19.69 0.35 -9.81
C GLU A 364 -19.69 0.98 -11.22
N LEU A 365 -20.54 1.98 -11.41
CA LEU A 365 -20.56 2.79 -12.62
C LEU A 365 -19.41 3.80 -12.56
N ILE A 366 -18.45 3.66 -13.47
CA ILE A 366 -17.25 4.50 -13.54
C ILE A 366 -17.50 5.77 -14.35
N SER A 367 -18.10 5.63 -15.54
CA SER A 367 -18.23 6.75 -16.48
C SER A 367 -19.44 6.57 -17.40
N THR A 368 -20.06 7.69 -17.74
CA THR A 368 -21.16 7.78 -18.71
C THR A 368 -20.73 8.69 -19.86
N TYR A 369 -20.88 8.20 -21.08
CA TYR A 369 -20.47 8.88 -22.30
C TYR A 369 -21.70 9.39 -23.03
N GLN A 370 -21.82 10.70 -23.23
CA GLN A 370 -22.92 11.30 -23.98
C GLN A 370 -22.45 11.60 -25.40
N TYR A 371 -23.19 11.11 -26.39
CA TYR A 371 -22.90 11.32 -27.80
C TYR A 371 -23.75 12.46 -28.35
N SER A 372 -23.15 13.31 -29.18
CA SER A 372 -23.84 14.43 -29.83
C SER A 372 -24.80 14.00 -30.93
N GLU A 373 -24.53 12.85 -31.55
CA GLU A 373 -25.25 12.28 -32.68
C GLU A 373 -25.52 10.80 -32.40
N LYS A 374 -26.36 10.17 -33.22
CA LYS A 374 -26.62 8.73 -33.14
C LYS A 374 -25.33 7.97 -33.46
N SER A 375 -24.89 7.16 -32.51
CA SER A 375 -23.76 6.24 -32.66
C SER A 375 -24.20 4.94 -33.31
N GLU A 376 -23.38 4.45 -34.23
CA GLU A 376 -23.58 3.17 -34.93
C GLU A 376 -22.85 2.03 -34.20
N GLN A 377 -21.63 2.31 -33.72
CA GLN A 377 -20.82 1.34 -32.99
C GLN A 377 -19.79 2.08 -32.11
N ALA A 378 -19.38 1.44 -31.00
CA ALA A 378 -18.35 1.96 -30.10
C ALA A 378 -17.35 0.87 -29.70
N VAL A 379 -16.07 1.23 -29.61
CA VAL A 379 -14.97 0.32 -29.24
C VAL A 379 -14.18 0.89 -28.07
N LEU A 380 -14.10 0.13 -26.98
CA LEU A 380 -13.39 0.49 -25.77
C LEU A 380 -11.95 -0.05 -25.84
N THR A 381 -11.00 0.81 -25.50
CA THR A 381 -9.60 0.47 -25.30
C THR A 381 -9.16 0.90 -23.90
N PRO A 382 -8.00 0.43 -23.40
CA PRO A 382 -7.47 0.90 -22.11
C PRO A 382 -7.24 2.41 -22.04
N GLN A 383 -6.99 3.07 -23.18
CA GLN A 383 -6.65 4.50 -23.26
C GLN A 383 -7.82 5.38 -23.70
N PHE A 384 -8.69 4.86 -24.59
CA PHE A 384 -9.73 5.66 -25.25
C PHE A 384 -11.02 4.86 -25.50
N LEU A 385 -12.10 5.59 -25.70
CA LEU A 385 -13.34 5.08 -26.28
C LEU A 385 -13.52 5.70 -27.66
N HIS A 386 -13.55 4.86 -28.70
CA HIS A 386 -13.78 5.28 -30.07
C HIS A 386 -15.24 5.04 -30.45
N VAL A 387 -15.91 6.07 -30.95
CA VAL A 387 -17.34 6.01 -31.29
C VAL A 387 -17.52 6.48 -32.72
N ILE A 388 -18.21 5.69 -33.54
CA ILE A 388 -18.56 6.08 -34.91
C ILE A 388 -20.02 6.54 -34.99
N THR A 389 -20.23 7.64 -35.72
CA THR A 389 -21.54 8.14 -36.14
C THR A 389 -21.63 8.04 -37.67
N SER A 390 -22.77 8.42 -38.25
CA SER A 390 -22.96 8.43 -39.71
C SER A 390 -21.93 9.27 -40.49
N GLU A 391 -21.24 10.21 -39.82
CA GLU A 391 -20.29 11.13 -40.47
C GLU A 391 -18.93 11.23 -39.76
N LYS A 392 -18.80 10.73 -38.52
CA LYS A 392 -17.68 11.10 -37.64
C LYS A 392 -17.12 9.92 -36.87
N LEU A 393 -15.80 9.93 -36.70
CA LEU A 393 -15.08 9.14 -35.70
C LEU A 393 -14.74 10.05 -34.51
N GLN A 394 -15.38 9.78 -33.38
CA GLN A 394 -15.17 10.48 -32.11
C GLN A 394 -14.22 9.68 -31.20
N CYS A 395 -13.47 10.38 -30.36
CA CYS A 395 -12.54 9.79 -29.41
C CYS A 395 -12.73 10.44 -28.02
N PHE A 396 -12.99 9.61 -27.02
CA PHE A 396 -13.21 10.03 -25.63
C PHE A 396 -12.13 9.44 -24.72
N THR A 397 -11.76 10.16 -23.67
CA THR A 397 -10.90 9.63 -22.60
C THR A 397 -11.65 8.64 -21.71
N VAL A 398 -10.91 7.71 -21.08
CA VAL A 398 -11.49 6.67 -20.22
C VAL A 398 -10.87 6.70 -18.82
N ARG A 399 -11.53 6.02 -17.88
CA ARG A 399 -11.14 5.98 -16.46
C ARG A 399 -10.66 4.60 -16.00
N CYS A 400 -10.45 3.67 -16.94
CA CYS A 400 -9.98 2.32 -16.67
C CYS A 400 -8.67 2.33 -15.85
N SER A 401 -7.70 3.16 -16.24
CA SER A 401 -6.40 3.24 -15.53
C SER A 401 -6.52 3.85 -14.13
N ALA A 402 -7.47 4.76 -13.89
CA ALA A 402 -7.72 5.36 -12.58
C ALA A 402 -8.30 4.33 -11.59
N ALA A 403 -9.21 3.48 -12.05
CA ALA A 403 -9.79 2.40 -11.27
C ALA A 403 -8.76 1.28 -11.04
N ALA A 404 -8.09 0.82 -12.10
CA ALA A 404 -7.09 -0.25 -12.02
C ALA A 404 -5.93 0.10 -11.08
N ALA A 405 -5.50 1.37 -11.04
CA ALA A 405 -4.45 1.81 -10.12
C ALA A 405 -4.84 1.57 -8.64
N ARG A 406 -6.08 1.86 -8.28
CA ARG A 406 -6.59 1.72 -6.90
C ARG A 406 -6.77 0.25 -6.51
N ASP A 407 -7.09 -0.60 -7.48
CA ASP A 407 -7.11 -2.04 -7.30
C ASP A 407 -5.69 -2.62 -7.12
N GLU A 408 -4.68 -2.01 -7.77
CA GLU A 408 -3.28 -2.43 -7.69
C GLU A 408 -2.62 -2.07 -6.37
N ASP A 409 -2.81 -0.82 -5.90
CA ASP A 409 -2.15 -0.27 -4.72
C ASP A 409 -3.14 0.43 -3.77
N PRO A 410 -3.39 -0.13 -2.56
CA PRO A 410 -4.31 0.45 -1.59
C PRO A 410 -3.81 1.75 -0.95
N TYR A 411 -2.53 2.13 -1.15
CA TYR A 411 -1.96 3.39 -0.66
C TYR A 411 -2.19 4.56 -1.63
N ILE A 412 -2.87 4.34 -2.77
CA ILE A 412 -3.31 5.46 -3.63
C ILE A 412 -4.31 6.33 -2.88
N ASP A 413 -4.23 7.64 -3.10
CA ASP A 413 -4.99 8.69 -2.42
C ASP A 413 -4.55 8.93 -0.95
N THR A 414 -3.33 8.51 -0.62
CA THR A 414 -2.63 8.89 0.62
C THR A 414 -1.61 10.01 0.37
N THR A 415 -0.90 10.45 1.41
CA THR A 415 0.21 11.40 1.26
C THR A 415 1.40 10.82 0.48
N VAL A 416 1.45 9.50 0.24
CA VAL A 416 2.55 8.83 -0.46
C VAL A 416 2.34 8.80 -1.97
N LYS A 417 1.13 8.43 -2.42
CA LYS A 417 0.79 8.30 -3.85
C LYS A 417 -0.61 8.86 -4.12
N ALA A 418 -0.78 9.46 -5.29
CA ALA A 418 -2.04 9.98 -5.76
C ALA A 418 -2.33 9.52 -7.20
N CYS A 419 -3.61 9.47 -7.54
CA CYS A 419 -4.07 9.25 -8.90
C CYS A 419 -5.31 10.11 -9.14
N PRO A 420 -5.50 10.70 -10.34
CA PRO A 420 -6.74 11.41 -10.64
C PRO A 420 -7.98 10.57 -10.29
N PRO A 421 -9.04 11.20 -9.74
CA PRO A 421 -10.20 10.47 -9.26
C PRO A 421 -10.97 9.83 -10.43
N VAL A 422 -11.60 8.69 -10.16
CA VAL A 422 -12.46 7.99 -11.13
C VAL A 422 -13.64 8.88 -11.56
N THR A 423 -14.09 9.76 -10.66
CA THR A 423 -15.18 10.73 -10.89
C THR A 423 -14.78 11.94 -11.75
N LEU A 424 -13.53 12.02 -12.21
CA LEU A 424 -13.08 13.11 -13.09
C LEU A 424 -13.89 13.08 -14.40
N ASP A 425 -14.50 14.22 -14.77
CA ASP A 425 -15.28 14.38 -16.00
C ASP A 425 -14.50 13.86 -17.22
N VAL A 426 -15.14 13.08 -18.10
CA VAL A 426 -14.51 12.64 -19.35
C VAL A 426 -14.41 13.80 -20.35
N CYS A 427 -13.42 13.76 -21.23
CA CYS A 427 -13.30 14.72 -22.34
C CYS A 427 -13.30 14.06 -23.71
N THR A 428 -13.74 14.83 -24.70
CA THR A 428 -13.66 14.50 -26.12
C THR A 428 -12.41 15.12 -26.72
N LEU A 429 -11.68 14.34 -27.52
CA LEU A 429 -10.60 14.82 -28.37
C LEU A 429 -11.15 15.20 -29.75
N ARG A 430 -10.28 15.72 -30.63
CA ARG A 430 -10.68 16.12 -31.98
C ARG A 430 -11.23 14.94 -32.77
N MET A 431 -12.42 15.12 -33.34
CA MET A 431 -13.08 14.17 -34.22
C MET A 431 -12.50 14.19 -35.64
N GLN A 432 -12.58 13.05 -36.33
CA GLN A 432 -12.22 12.91 -37.74
C GLN A 432 -13.45 12.59 -38.58
N LEU A 433 -13.60 13.27 -39.72
CA LEU A 433 -14.75 13.11 -40.62
C LEU A 433 -14.50 11.96 -41.61
N PHE A 434 -15.53 11.15 -41.82
CA PHE A 434 -15.56 10.05 -42.78
C PHE A 434 -16.93 9.98 -43.44
N ILE A 435 -17.00 9.46 -44.67
CA ILE A 435 -18.26 9.33 -45.40
C ILE A 435 -18.89 7.98 -45.06
N GLY A 436 -19.99 7.98 -44.30
CA GLY A 436 -20.74 6.78 -43.95
C GLY A 436 -19.95 5.68 -43.22
N PRO A 437 -19.30 5.94 -42.07
CA PRO A 437 -18.81 4.89 -41.19
C PRO A 437 -19.89 3.86 -40.85
N ARG A 438 -19.58 2.56 -40.95
CA ARG A 438 -20.53 1.48 -40.66
C ARG A 438 -20.04 0.50 -39.61
N ALA A 439 -18.74 0.27 -39.52
CA ALA A 439 -18.17 -0.65 -38.54
C ALA A 439 -16.75 -0.25 -38.15
N ILE A 440 -16.38 -0.53 -36.91
CA ILE A 440 -15.08 -0.22 -36.32
C ILE A 440 -14.54 -1.42 -35.55
N CYS A 441 -13.21 -1.63 -35.63
CA CYS A 441 -12.48 -2.57 -34.80
C CYS A 441 -11.16 -1.93 -34.34
N HIS A 442 -10.66 -2.33 -33.17
CA HIS A 442 -9.39 -1.86 -32.64
C HIS A 442 -8.38 -2.99 -32.57
N PHE A 443 -7.11 -2.67 -32.84
CA PHE A 443 -6.00 -3.59 -32.68
C PHE A 443 -4.70 -2.81 -32.40
N LYS A 444 -4.11 -3.02 -31.21
CA LYS A 444 -2.89 -2.30 -30.75
C LYS A 444 -3.02 -0.79 -30.93
N ASN A 445 -2.25 -0.18 -31.84
CA ASN A 445 -2.29 1.26 -32.15
C ASN A 445 -3.01 1.54 -33.48
N HIS A 446 -3.86 0.62 -33.93
CA HIS A 446 -4.56 0.69 -35.21
C HIS A 446 -6.08 0.60 -35.00
N ILE A 447 -6.80 1.51 -35.62
CA ILE A 447 -8.26 1.49 -35.73
C ILE A 447 -8.61 1.09 -37.15
N ILE A 448 -9.41 0.04 -37.31
CA ILE A 448 -9.90 -0.41 -38.59
C ILE A 448 -11.32 0.11 -38.76
N LEU A 449 -11.54 0.87 -39.83
CA LEU A 449 -12.79 1.56 -40.09
C LEU A 449 -13.35 1.16 -41.45
N LEU A 450 -14.56 0.61 -41.48
CA LEU A 450 -15.31 0.39 -42.70
C LEU A 450 -16.22 1.58 -42.97
N THR A 451 -16.07 2.19 -44.14
CA THR A 451 -16.95 3.25 -44.65
C THR A 451 -17.71 2.76 -45.87
N LYS A 452 -18.98 3.14 -45.97
CA LYS A 452 -19.84 2.86 -47.12
C LYS A 452 -20.67 4.10 -47.42
N ALA A 453 -20.59 4.58 -48.66
CA ALA A 453 -21.42 5.68 -49.11
C ALA A 453 -22.85 5.18 -49.34
N ASP A 454 -23.82 5.89 -48.77
CA ASP A 454 -25.23 5.58 -48.97
C ASP A 454 -25.64 5.98 -50.39
N THR A 455 -26.08 4.99 -51.19
CA THR A 455 -26.43 5.19 -52.60
C THR A 455 -27.75 5.93 -52.80
N GLU A 456 -28.54 6.11 -51.75
CA GLU A 456 -29.90 6.67 -51.83
C GLU A 456 -29.89 8.20 -52.09
N ASP A 457 -28.89 8.93 -51.60
CA ASP A 457 -28.81 10.40 -51.74
C ASP A 457 -28.39 10.91 -53.13
N ILE A 458 -27.84 10.04 -53.99
CA ILE A 458 -27.39 10.44 -55.33
C ILE A 458 -28.58 10.64 -56.29
N THR A 459 -29.74 10.02 -56.00
CA THR A 459 -30.91 10.10 -56.88
C THR A 459 -31.79 11.32 -56.62
N GLU A 460 -31.75 11.92 -55.43
CA GLU A 460 -32.60 13.08 -55.09
C GLU A 460 -31.93 14.45 -55.32
N ARG A 461 -30.59 14.53 -55.31
CA ARG A 461 -29.86 15.81 -55.52
C ARG A 461 -29.44 16.08 -56.96
N ARG A 462 -30.36 15.97 -57.94
CA ARG A 462 -30.18 16.66 -59.24
C ARG A 462 -31.49 17.19 -59.80
N LYS A 463 -31.87 18.38 -59.33
CA LYS A 463 -32.37 19.48 -60.17
C LYS A 463 -32.31 20.81 -59.39
N PRO A 464 -31.37 21.69 -59.76
CA PRO A 464 -31.69 23.10 -59.78
C PRO A 464 -31.59 23.63 -61.22
N ALA A 465 -32.66 24.29 -61.64
CA ALA A 465 -32.72 25.04 -62.87
C ALA A 465 -31.74 26.23 -62.82
N ARG A 466 -30.91 26.38 -63.85
CA ARG A 466 -30.48 27.70 -64.36
C ARG A 466 -29.96 27.58 -65.79
N ARG A 467 -30.61 28.33 -66.69
CA ARG A 467 -30.20 28.63 -68.07
C ARG A 467 -28.86 29.37 -68.07
N MET A 468 -27.95 29.04 -68.99
CA MET A 468 -27.29 29.96 -69.94
C MET A 468 -26.32 29.21 -70.86
N LEU A 469 -26.22 29.69 -72.10
CA LEU A 469 -25.54 29.17 -73.30
C LEU A 469 -24.00 29.05 -73.09
N SER A 470 -23.21 28.20 -73.78
CA SER A 470 -23.09 28.11 -75.23
C SER A 470 -22.13 27.00 -75.72
N ARG A 471 -22.33 26.63 -77.00
CA ARG A 471 -21.41 26.11 -78.04
C ARG A 471 -21.05 24.61 -78.12
N LYS A 472 -21.54 24.05 -79.24
CA LYS A 472 -21.23 22.78 -79.91
C LYS A 472 -19.74 22.58 -80.20
N ALA A 473 -19.29 21.35 -80.06
CA ALA A 473 -18.48 20.65 -81.06
C ALA A 473 -18.75 19.14 -80.99
N ASP A 474 -18.95 18.53 -82.16
CA ASP A 474 -19.22 17.10 -82.37
C ASP A 474 -18.01 16.22 -82.03
N GLY A 475 -18.27 14.95 -81.66
CA GLY A 475 -17.41 13.86 -82.10
C GLY A 475 -17.08 12.76 -81.11
N ILE A 476 -17.67 11.58 -81.39
CA ILE A 476 -17.09 10.24 -81.28
C ILE A 476 -17.29 9.48 -79.95
N LYS A 477 -18.08 8.40 -80.10
CA LYS A 477 -18.27 7.30 -79.16
C LYS A 477 -16.95 6.58 -78.85
N SER A 478 -16.66 6.35 -77.58
CA SER A 478 -16.05 5.09 -77.14
C SER A 478 -16.70 4.65 -75.83
N ARG A 479 -17.31 3.46 -75.89
CA ARG A 479 -17.68 2.67 -74.72
C ARG A 479 -16.40 2.14 -74.12
N THR A 480 -15.98 2.70 -73.00
CA THR A 480 -15.20 1.99 -71.99
C THR A 480 -16.02 2.05 -70.73
N ASN A 481 -16.42 0.90 -70.22
CA ASN A 481 -17.01 0.80 -68.89
C ASN A 481 -15.98 1.41 -67.93
N SER A 482 -16.26 2.61 -67.42
CA SER A 482 -15.61 3.09 -66.21
C SER A 482 -16.01 2.10 -65.12
N GLU A 483 -15.05 1.32 -64.62
CA GLU A 483 -15.18 0.68 -63.31
C GLU A 483 -15.63 1.79 -62.36
N SER A 484 -16.90 1.74 -61.96
CA SER A 484 -17.41 2.61 -60.92
C SER A 484 -16.57 2.33 -59.70
N GLU A 485 -15.86 3.34 -59.18
CA GLU A 485 -15.14 3.24 -57.92
C GLU A 485 -16.04 2.56 -56.88
N PRO A 486 -15.52 1.57 -56.12
CA PRO A 486 -16.31 0.90 -55.11
C PRO A 486 -16.85 1.94 -54.12
N GLY A 487 -18.16 1.95 -53.87
CA GLY A 487 -18.81 2.84 -52.90
C GLY A 487 -18.47 2.54 -51.44
N TRP A 488 -17.35 1.87 -51.18
CA TRP A 488 -16.89 1.41 -49.88
C TRP A 488 -15.37 1.53 -49.78
N ASN A 489 -14.87 1.74 -48.57
CA ASN A 489 -13.43 1.70 -48.26
C ASN A 489 -13.22 1.08 -46.87
N LEU A 490 -12.16 0.28 -46.74
CA LEU A 490 -11.68 -0.24 -45.45
C LEU A 490 -10.38 0.47 -45.10
N TYR A 491 -10.39 1.29 -44.05
CA TYR A 491 -9.24 2.06 -43.61
C TYR A 491 -8.55 1.40 -42.42
N ILE A 492 -7.22 1.45 -42.42
CA ILE A 492 -6.37 1.30 -41.23
C ILE A 492 -5.93 2.71 -40.83
N ILE A 493 -6.40 3.16 -39.68
CA ILE A 493 -6.09 4.47 -39.08
C ILE A 493 -5.10 4.20 -37.95
N ASN A 494 -3.87 4.69 -38.11
CA ASN A 494 -2.85 4.62 -37.07
C ASN A 494 -3.14 5.70 -36.02
N THR A 495 -3.23 5.32 -34.75
CA THR A 495 -3.29 6.28 -33.64
C THR A 495 -1.93 6.92 -33.43
N VAL A 496 -1.93 8.16 -32.93
CA VAL A 496 -0.68 8.83 -32.51
C VAL A 496 -0.07 8.05 -31.33
N SER A 497 1.26 8.02 -31.24
CA SER A 497 1.92 7.35 -30.10
C SER A 497 1.51 8.01 -28.78
N THR A 498 1.38 7.22 -27.72
CA THR A 498 0.95 7.73 -26.40
C THR A 498 1.86 8.86 -25.91
N ILE A 499 3.17 8.74 -26.12
CA ILE A 499 4.16 9.76 -25.71
C ILE A 499 3.99 11.06 -26.52
N GLN A 500 3.78 10.96 -27.83
CA GLN A 500 3.57 12.15 -28.66
C GLN A 500 2.28 12.87 -28.26
N LEU A 501 1.17 12.13 -28.09
CA LEU A 501 -0.10 12.71 -27.66
C LEU A 501 0.01 13.33 -26.25
N TYR A 502 0.72 12.67 -25.32
CA TYR A 502 1.04 13.23 -24.01
C TYR A 502 1.77 14.58 -24.11
N ARG A 503 2.81 14.69 -24.95
CA ARG A 503 3.52 15.95 -25.16
C ARG A 503 2.61 17.03 -25.72
N GLU A 504 1.77 16.70 -26.69
CA GLU A 504 0.77 17.63 -27.23
C GLU A 504 -0.22 18.11 -26.16
N MET A 505 -0.67 17.22 -25.26
CA MET A 505 -1.56 17.56 -24.15
C MET A 505 -0.90 18.53 -23.16
N VAL A 506 0.38 18.30 -22.82
CA VAL A 506 1.16 19.16 -21.93
C VAL A 506 1.41 20.52 -22.58
N ASP A 507 1.76 20.57 -23.87
CA ASP A 507 1.96 21.84 -24.56
C ASP A 507 0.63 22.62 -24.69
N TYR A 508 -0.48 21.92 -24.93
CA TYR A 508 -1.80 22.53 -24.98
C TYR A 508 -2.25 23.04 -23.60
N SER A 509 -1.88 22.38 -22.49
CA SER A 509 -2.24 22.82 -21.14
C SER A 509 -1.64 24.18 -20.77
N ARG A 510 -0.46 24.53 -21.33
CA ARG A 510 0.18 25.84 -21.13
C ARG A 510 -0.68 27.00 -21.59
N THR A 511 -1.59 26.79 -22.54
CA THR A 511 -2.55 27.83 -22.97
C THR A 511 -3.56 28.21 -21.89
N TYR A 512 -3.79 27.34 -20.90
CA TYR A 512 -4.74 27.54 -19.82
C TYR A 512 -4.11 27.97 -18.49
N GLU A 513 -2.78 27.96 -18.37
CA GLU A 513 -2.06 28.21 -17.10
C GLU A 513 -2.45 29.52 -16.41
N ASN A 514 -2.76 30.57 -17.17
CA ASN A 514 -3.02 31.91 -16.63
C ASN A 514 -4.52 32.30 -16.58
N VAL A 515 -5.41 31.53 -17.21
CA VAL A 515 -6.82 31.96 -17.44
C VAL A 515 -7.84 30.94 -16.94
N LYS A 516 -7.55 29.63 -17.04
CA LYS A 516 -8.48 28.55 -16.69
C LYS A 516 -7.75 27.42 -15.96
N THR A 517 -7.38 27.68 -14.72
CA THR A 517 -6.68 26.75 -13.82
C THR A 517 -7.30 25.35 -13.78
N GLU A 518 -8.62 25.25 -13.65
CA GLU A 518 -9.33 23.96 -13.62
C GLU A 518 -9.26 23.19 -14.95
N SER A 519 -9.18 23.89 -16.08
CA SER A 519 -9.00 23.26 -17.40
C SER A 519 -7.58 22.74 -17.60
N CYS A 520 -6.58 23.43 -17.04
CA CYS A 520 -5.19 23.01 -17.04
C CYS A 520 -5.01 21.73 -16.20
N ILE A 521 -5.49 21.74 -14.94
CA ILE A 521 -5.42 20.57 -14.05
C ILE A 521 -6.14 19.37 -14.66
N HIS A 522 -7.32 19.60 -15.23
CA HIS A 522 -8.07 18.54 -15.90
C HIS A 522 -7.29 17.94 -17.06
N LEU A 523 -6.75 18.77 -17.97
CA LEU A 523 -6.03 18.27 -19.14
C LEU A 523 -4.74 17.51 -18.75
N LEU A 524 -4.01 18.00 -17.74
CA LEU A 524 -2.83 17.29 -17.22
C LEU A 524 -3.22 16.00 -16.49
N SER A 525 -4.38 15.96 -15.84
CA SER A 525 -4.91 14.75 -15.23
C SER A 525 -5.26 13.71 -16.30
N GLU A 526 -5.86 14.13 -17.41
CA GLU A 526 -6.12 13.26 -18.58
C GLU A 526 -4.82 12.72 -19.18
N ALA A 527 -3.81 13.58 -19.33
CA ALA A 527 -2.50 13.20 -19.84
C ALA A 527 -1.80 12.19 -18.90
N HIS A 528 -1.92 12.36 -17.60
CA HIS A 528 -1.40 11.43 -16.60
C HIS A 528 -2.10 10.06 -16.67
N LEU A 529 -3.44 10.03 -16.79
CA LEU A 529 -4.20 8.79 -16.92
C LEU A 529 -3.89 8.04 -18.22
N LEU A 530 -3.63 8.77 -19.30
CA LEU A 530 -3.20 8.23 -20.59
C LEU A 530 -1.85 7.51 -20.49
N VAL A 531 -0.84 8.17 -19.91
CA VAL A 531 0.50 7.56 -19.72
C VAL A 531 0.41 6.36 -18.77
N ARG A 532 -0.36 6.47 -17.69
CA ARG A 532 -0.57 5.36 -16.74
C ARG A 532 -1.22 4.15 -17.41
N ALA A 533 -2.23 4.37 -18.26
CA ALA A 533 -2.87 3.29 -19.01
C ALA A 533 -1.87 2.54 -19.91
N ALA A 534 -0.93 3.25 -20.53
CA ALA A 534 0.14 2.63 -21.33
C ALA A 534 1.14 1.83 -20.48
N ILE A 535 1.49 2.30 -19.27
CA ILE A 535 2.38 1.57 -18.34
C ILE A 535 1.76 0.25 -17.88
N MET A 536 0.43 0.20 -17.77
CA MET A 536 -0.33 -1.00 -17.39
C MET A 536 -0.54 -1.99 -18.55
N ASP A 537 -0.19 -1.63 -19.78
CA ASP A 537 -0.38 -2.51 -20.94
C ASP A 537 0.77 -3.53 -21.06
N PRO A 538 0.49 -4.84 -20.96
CA PRO A 538 1.51 -5.90 -21.00
C PRO A 538 2.15 -6.09 -22.37
N SER A 539 1.64 -5.41 -23.43
CA SER A 539 2.19 -5.50 -24.77
C SER A 539 3.45 -4.63 -24.99
N PHE A 540 3.72 -3.64 -24.12
CA PHE A 540 4.92 -2.80 -24.14
C PHE A 540 6.07 -3.47 -23.38
N LEU A 541 6.72 -4.46 -24.02
CA LEU A 541 7.86 -5.21 -23.46
C LEU A 541 9.23 -4.77 -24.00
N LYS A 542 9.31 -3.75 -24.86
CA LYS A 542 10.60 -3.18 -25.27
C LYS A 542 11.12 -2.28 -24.13
N SER A 543 12.33 -2.56 -23.62
CA SER A 543 12.91 -1.87 -22.45
C SER A 543 13.01 -0.35 -22.63
N GLU A 544 13.28 0.12 -23.85
CA GLU A 544 13.47 1.55 -24.17
C GLU A 544 12.15 2.34 -24.10
N GLU A 545 11.09 1.85 -24.76
CA GLU A 545 9.75 2.50 -24.73
C GLU A 545 9.18 2.55 -23.31
N LYS A 546 9.47 1.51 -22.50
CA LYS A 546 9.06 1.46 -21.08
C LYS A 546 9.77 2.54 -20.26
N GLU A 547 11.05 2.80 -20.50
CA GLU A 547 11.80 3.86 -19.82
C GLU A 547 11.30 5.26 -20.24
N GLU A 548 11.01 5.47 -21.53
CA GLU A 548 10.39 6.71 -22.02
C GLU A 548 8.99 6.93 -21.41
N LEU A 549 8.18 5.89 -21.23
CA LEU A 549 6.89 6.00 -20.55
C LEU A 549 7.05 6.31 -19.05
N LEU A 550 8.01 5.70 -18.37
CA LEU A 550 8.28 5.97 -16.95
C LEU A 550 8.81 7.40 -16.72
N THR A 551 9.64 7.91 -17.63
CA THR A 551 10.09 9.31 -17.59
C THR A 551 8.92 10.26 -17.84
N ALA A 552 8.09 10.02 -18.87
CA ALA A 552 6.86 10.78 -19.11
C ALA A 552 5.90 10.73 -17.90
N PHE A 553 5.81 9.59 -17.21
CA PHE A 553 5.01 9.46 -15.99
C PHE A 553 5.54 10.33 -14.85
N ARG A 554 6.85 10.30 -14.58
CA ARG A 554 7.47 11.17 -13.55
C ARG A 554 7.29 12.64 -13.89
N GLU A 555 7.44 13.01 -15.17
CA GLU A 555 7.16 14.36 -15.65
C GLU A 555 5.70 14.77 -15.44
N SER A 556 4.75 13.89 -15.77
CA SER A 556 3.31 14.16 -15.58
C SER A 556 2.99 14.41 -14.10
N CYS A 557 3.60 13.64 -13.19
CA CYS A 557 3.47 13.83 -11.75
C CYS A 557 4.05 15.18 -11.33
N ALA A 558 5.20 15.57 -11.88
CA ALA A 558 5.78 16.87 -11.59
C ALA A 558 4.90 18.04 -12.09
N PHE A 559 4.29 17.93 -13.27
CA PHE A 559 3.38 18.95 -13.79
C PHE A 559 2.12 19.08 -12.91
N LEU A 560 1.52 17.96 -12.50
CA LEU A 560 0.40 17.98 -11.56
C LEU A 560 0.81 18.56 -10.19
N GLY A 561 1.97 18.17 -9.66
CA GLY A 561 2.54 18.75 -8.45
C GLY A 561 2.69 20.27 -8.54
N ASN A 562 3.22 20.77 -9.67
CA ASN A 562 3.34 22.21 -9.94
C ASN A 562 1.99 22.91 -9.99
N CYS A 563 0.95 22.28 -10.55
CA CYS A 563 -0.38 22.87 -10.57
C CYS A 563 -0.97 22.97 -9.16
N TYR A 564 -0.98 21.88 -8.39
CA TYR A 564 -1.52 21.90 -7.03
C TYR A 564 -0.70 22.78 -6.07
N SER A 565 0.59 23.03 -6.36
CA SER A 565 1.43 23.93 -5.57
C SER A 565 1.27 25.41 -5.93
N ARG A 566 0.96 25.74 -7.19
CA ARG A 566 0.85 27.13 -7.70
C ARG A 566 -0.56 27.70 -7.66
N PHE A 567 -1.57 26.84 -7.60
CA PHE A 567 -2.96 27.26 -7.71
C PHE A 567 -3.70 27.06 -6.39
N ASP A 568 -4.49 28.06 -5.98
CA ASP A 568 -5.38 27.95 -4.83
C ASP A 568 -6.56 27.02 -5.17
N THR A 569 -6.35 25.73 -4.91
CA THR A 569 -7.31 24.66 -5.14
C THR A 569 -7.71 24.06 -3.81
N LYS A 570 -8.94 23.53 -3.72
CA LYS A 570 -9.39 22.81 -2.51
C LYS A 570 -8.49 21.60 -2.21
N ASP A 571 -7.93 21.00 -3.25
CA ASP A 571 -7.12 19.80 -3.20
C ASP A 571 -5.61 20.08 -3.24
N TYR A 572 -5.18 21.23 -2.70
CA TYR A 572 -3.77 21.65 -2.65
C TYR A 572 -2.83 20.60 -1.99
N HIS A 573 -3.39 19.77 -1.10
CA HIS A 573 -2.66 18.70 -0.41
C HIS A 573 -2.14 17.62 -1.37
N LEU A 574 -2.73 17.48 -2.56
CA LEU A 574 -2.28 16.55 -3.59
C LEU A 574 -0.91 16.92 -4.19
N ALA A 575 -0.40 18.14 -3.97
CA ALA A 575 0.94 18.51 -4.40
C ALA A 575 2.02 17.56 -3.85
N LEU A 576 1.89 17.14 -2.57
CA LEU A 576 2.86 16.27 -1.90
C LEU A 576 3.02 14.89 -2.56
N PRO A 577 1.95 14.06 -2.69
CA PRO A 577 2.08 12.75 -3.31
C PRO A 577 2.51 12.82 -4.78
N TYR A 578 2.08 13.83 -5.54
CA TYR A 578 2.53 13.99 -6.92
C TYR A 578 4.03 14.34 -7.03
N TYR A 579 4.56 15.18 -6.14
CA TYR A 579 6.01 15.43 -6.09
C TYR A 579 6.79 14.18 -5.67
N ARG A 580 6.30 13.40 -4.71
CA ARG A 580 6.94 12.12 -4.32
C ARG A 580 7.02 11.15 -5.49
N MET A 581 5.92 10.99 -6.23
CA MET A 581 5.87 10.10 -7.40
C MET A 581 6.74 10.58 -8.56
N SER A 582 7.01 11.90 -8.66
CA SER A 582 7.92 12.45 -9.66
C SER A 582 9.39 12.13 -9.39
N GLY A 583 9.74 11.82 -8.13
CA GLY A 583 11.12 11.57 -7.69
C GLY A 583 12.02 12.80 -7.70
N LEU A 584 11.44 14.01 -7.80
CA LEU A 584 12.20 15.26 -7.78
C LEU A 584 12.70 15.61 -6.38
N SER A 585 13.87 16.23 -6.36
CA SER A 585 14.45 16.80 -5.14
C SER A 585 13.77 18.14 -4.77
N VAL A 586 13.86 18.55 -3.50
CA VAL A 586 13.31 19.84 -3.05
C VAL A 586 13.96 21.00 -3.81
N THR A 587 15.26 20.94 -4.12
CA THR A 587 15.92 21.97 -4.94
C THR A 587 15.36 22.07 -6.35
N GLU A 588 15.03 20.94 -6.98
CA GLU A 588 14.48 20.91 -8.33
C GLU A 588 13.06 21.49 -8.37
N VAL A 589 12.24 21.17 -7.36
CA VAL A 589 10.91 21.75 -7.21
C VAL A 589 10.99 23.26 -7.02
N LEU A 590 11.89 23.76 -6.17
CA LEU A 590 12.08 25.20 -5.96
C LEU A 590 12.51 25.92 -7.24
N LYS A 591 13.43 25.35 -8.03
CA LYS A 591 13.85 25.91 -9.32
C LYS A 591 12.70 25.99 -10.33
N ARG A 592 11.80 24.99 -10.33
CA ARG A 592 10.64 24.95 -11.23
C ARG A 592 9.57 25.97 -10.86
N LEU A 593 9.41 26.27 -9.57
CA LEU A 593 8.34 27.13 -9.08
C LEU A 593 8.75 28.61 -8.97
N VAL A 594 10.01 28.87 -8.64
CA VAL A 594 10.51 30.22 -8.39
C VAL A 594 11.35 30.68 -9.58
N SER A 595 10.73 31.31 -10.57
CA SER A 595 11.44 32.02 -11.63
C SER A 595 12.38 33.07 -11.01
N GLU A 596 13.59 33.23 -11.56
CA GLU A 596 14.71 34.01 -11.01
C GLU A 596 14.53 35.55 -10.95
N GLY A 597 13.30 36.08 -10.88
CA GLY A 597 13.12 37.54 -10.94
C GLY A 597 11.78 38.15 -10.51
N GLY A 598 10.91 37.44 -9.78
CA GLY A 598 9.63 37.99 -9.34
C GLY A 598 9.64 38.49 -7.89
N GLU A 599 9.45 39.78 -7.68
CA GLU A 599 9.13 40.37 -6.37
C GLU A 599 7.82 39.79 -5.80
N ILE A 600 7.86 39.43 -4.51
CA ILE A 600 6.74 39.07 -3.61
C ILE A 600 5.59 38.31 -4.30
N GLN A 601 5.82 37.04 -4.64
CA GLN A 601 4.74 36.11 -4.92
C GLN A 601 4.03 35.74 -3.61
N THR A 602 2.71 35.88 -3.55
CA THR A 602 1.89 35.18 -2.55
C THR A 602 2.12 33.69 -2.75
N TYR A 603 2.78 33.03 -1.80
CA TYR A 603 3.02 31.60 -1.87
C TYR A 603 1.73 30.86 -1.53
N GLU A 604 1.26 30.01 -2.44
CA GLU A 604 0.02 29.28 -2.26
C GLU A 604 0.16 28.13 -1.25
N ARG A 605 -0.98 27.73 -0.67
CA ARG A 605 -1.07 26.71 0.39
C ARG A 605 -0.45 25.37 0.00
N GLY A 606 -0.54 24.97 -1.28
CA GLY A 606 0.01 23.70 -1.76
C GLY A 606 1.53 23.64 -1.69
N LEU A 607 2.24 24.73 -2.04
CA LEU A 607 3.69 24.79 -1.93
C LEU A 607 4.15 24.75 -0.46
N ILE A 608 3.46 25.49 0.40
CA ILE A 608 3.75 25.50 1.84
C ILE A 608 3.51 24.10 2.42
N PHE A 609 2.39 23.47 2.07
CA PHE A 609 2.06 22.12 2.52
C PHE A 609 3.14 21.10 2.09
N TYR A 610 3.61 21.15 0.84
CA TYR A 610 4.71 20.33 0.36
C TYR A 610 5.99 20.58 1.16
N LEU A 611 6.44 21.83 1.26
CA LEU A 611 7.69 22.17 1.95
C LEU A 611 7.65 21.79 3.43
N THR A 612 6.53 22.04 4.12
CA THR A 612 6.38 21.68 5.55
C THR A 612 6.52 20.17 5.74
N HIS A 613 5.90 19.34 4.90
CA HIS A 613 6.01 17.89 5.04
C HIS A 613 7.39 17.38 4.63
N SER A 614 7.91 17.82 3.48
CA SER A 614 9.22 17.37 2.98
C SER A 614 10.38 17.78 3.89
N LEU A 615 10.34 18.97 4.51
CA LEU A 615 11.40 19.43 5.43
C LEU A 615 11.26 18.82 6.83
N ASN A 616 10.05 18.42 7.23
CA ASN A 616 9.85 17.68 8.48
C ASN A 616 10.23 16.20 8.34
N GLU A 617 10.27 15.66 7.13
CA GLU A 617 10.83 14.35 6.87
C GLU A 617 12.37 14.37 7.00
N ASP A 618 12.94 13.28 7.48
CA ASP A 618 14.38 13.12 7.63
C ASP A 618 14.98 12.72 6.28
N LEU A 619 14.83 13.60 5.29
CA LEU A 619 15.42 13.44 3.96
C LEU A 619 16.94 13.64 4.04
N ASN A 620 17.69 12.82 3.29
CA ASN A 620 19.15 12.94 3.19
C ASN A 620 19.61 14.10 2.26
N GLU A 621 18.69 14.90 1.72
CA GLU A 621 19.01 16.01 0.82
C GLU A 621 19.43 17.26 1.61
N GLU A 622 20.63 17.78 1.34
CA GLU A 622 21.11 19.05 1.88
C GLU A 622 20.90 20.18 0.85
N LEU A 623 20.12 21.20 1.22
CA LEU A 623 19.85 22.33 0.32
C LEU A 623 21.10 23.20 0.13
N SER A 624 21.26 23.78 -1.07
CA SER A 624 22.27 24.81 -1.30
C SER A 624 21.95 26.09 -0.50
N LYS A 625 22.96 26.91 -0.19
CA LYS A 625 22.78 28.17 0.55
C LYS A 625 21.71 29.08 -0.05
N GLU A 626 21.65 29.17 -1.38
CA GLU A 626 20.64 29.96 -2.08
C GLU A 626 19.23 29.39 -1.93
N SER A 627 19.06 28.07 -2.12
CA SER A 627 17.77 27.39 -2.00
C SER A 627 17.24 27.46 -0.56
N ALA A 628 18.13 27.25 0.42
CA ALA A 628 17.77 27.30 1.83
C ALA A 628 17.35 28.71 2.27
N ASN A 629 18.04 29.76 1.80
CA ASN A 629 17.62 31.15 2.06
C ASN A 629 16.29 31.50 1.37
N LYS A 630 16.00 30.94 0.19
CA LYS A 630 14.69 31.09 -0.47
C LYS A 630 13.57 30.43 0.36
N VAL A 631 13.78 29.20 0.85
CA VAL A 631 12.81 28.51 1.74
C VAL A 631 12.54 29.34 3.00
N LEU A 632 13.60 29.89 3.61
CA LEU A 632 13.49 30.78 4.76
C LEU A 632 12.62 32.01 4.47
N GLN A 633 12.80 32.63 3.30
CA GLN A 633 12.00 33.77 2.85
C GLN A 633 10.53 33.36 2.63
N ILE A 634 10.27 32.19 2.05
CA ILE A 634 8.91 31.64 1.83
C ILE A 634 8.17 31.52 3.16
N PHE A 635 8.74 30.81 4.14
CA PHE A 635 8.10 30.61 5.43
C PHE A 635 7.95 31.90 6.22
N CYS A 636 8.91 32.84 6.15
CA CYS A 636 8.77 34.13 6.83
C CYS A 636 7.54 34.93 6.35
N VAL A 637 7.18 34.81 5.07
CA VAL A 637 6.02 35.52 4.49
C VAL A 637 4.73 34.73 4.67
N ALA A 638 4.78 33.42 4.45
CA ALA A 638 3.58 32.61 4.28
C ALA A 638 3.11 31.92 5.57
N ASP A 639 4.03 31.38 6.37
CA ASP A 639 3.72 30.74 7.65
C ASP A 639 4.90 30.91 8.65
N PRO A 640 4.96 32.06 9.36
CA PRO A 640 6.06 32.35 10.27
C PRO A 640 6.10 31.43 11.50
N VAL A 641 5.01 30.72 11.81
CA VAL A 641 4.92 29.84 12.99
C VAL A 641 5.77 28.59 12.81
N GLN A 642 5.86 28.07 11.58
CA GLN A 642 6.63 26.87 11.25
C GLN A 642 8.13 27.16 11.10
N LEU A 643 8.55 28.43 11.05
CA LEU A 643 9.93 28.83 10.79
C LEU A 643 10.96 28.20 11.76
N PRO A 644 10.74 28.18 13.09
CA PRO A 644 11.67 27.54 14.03
C PRO A 644 11.81 26.03 13.77
N HIS A 645 10.71 25.36 13.45
CA HIS A 645 10.69 23.92 13.17
C HIS A 645 11.43 23.58 11.87
N VAL A 646 11.21 24.37 10.81
CA VAL A 646 11.87 24.21 9.51
C VAL A 646 13.38 24.43 9.59
N LEU A 647 13.83 25.44 10.34
CA LEU A 647 15.25 25.75 10.52
C LEU A 647 16.04 24.62 11.19
N CYS A 648 15.36 23.79 11.97
CA CYS A 648 15.96 22.64 12.65
C CYS A 648 16.01 21.38 11.77
N SER A 649 15.47 21.43 10.54
CA SER A 649 15.54 20.34 9.58
C SER A 649 16.98 20.06 9.11
N PRO A 650 17.38 18.78 8.92
CA PRO A 650 18.70 18.46 8.35
C PRO A 650 18.90 19.08 6.95
N CYS A 651 17.84 19.26 6.17
CA CYS A 651 17.88 19.87 4.85
C CYS A 651 18.37 21.34 4.87
N MET A 652 18.22 22.02 6.01
CA MET A 652 18.50 23.45 6.19
C MET A 652 19.90 23.72 6.77
N THR A 653 20.82 22.75 6.71
CA THR A 653 22.16 22.88 7.31
C THR A 653 22.96 24.08 6.76
N ASN A 654 22.83 24.39 5.46
CA ASN A 654 23.58 25.43 4.76
C ASN A 654 22.92 26.83 4.74
N VAL A 655 21.89 27.07 5.56
CA VAL A 655 21.21 28.38 5.66
C VAL A 655 22.19 29.46 6.13
N CYS A 656 22.02 30.71 5.64
CA CYS A 656 22.75 31.86 6.16
C CYS A 656 22.26 32.22 7.57
N PRO A 657 23.07 32.03 8.63
CA PRO A 657 22.59 32.21 10.01
C PRO A 657 22.19 33.66 10.32
N LEU A 658 22.90 34.65 9.75
CA LEU A 658 22.58 36.08 9.87
C LEU A 658 21.17 36.41 9.35
N THR A 659 20.77 35.77 8.25
CA THR A 659 19.45 35.97 7.65
C THR A 659 18.38 35.27 8.48
N ALA A 660 18.67 34.06 8.97
CA ALA A 660 17.78 33.30 9.85
C ALA A 660 17.45 34.07 11.13
N VAL A 661 18.45 34.60 11.83
CA VAL A 661 18.25 35.38 13.06
C VAL A 661 17.42 36.64 12.80
N LYS A 662 17.68 37.38 11.70
CA LYS A 662 16.89 38.56 11.34
C LYS A 662 15.40 38.24 11.15
N TYR A 663 15.08 37.09 10.56
CA TYR A 663 13.69 36.67 10.40
C TYR A 663 13.10 36.14 11.71
N LEU A 664 13.85 35.37 12.51
CA LEU A 664 13.42 34.93 13.83
C LEU A 664 13.08 36.11 14.77
N GLN A 665 13.88 37.19 14.74
CA GLN A 665 13.58 38.43 15.48
C GLN A 665 12.29 39.12 15.02
N LYS A 666 11.91 38.99 13.74
CA LYS A 666 10.61 39.50 13.26
C LYS A 666 9.46 38.65 13.78
N VAL A 667 9.63 37.32 13.78
CA VAL A 667 8.62 36.38 14.27
C VAL A 667 8.42 36.52 15.78
N GLU A 668 9.50 36.72 16.55
CA GLU A 668 9.43 36.91 18.00
C GLU A 668 8.53 38.08 18.41
N LYS A 669 8.57 39.18 17.66
CA LYS A 669 7.70 40.35 17.89
C LYS A 669 6.22 40.03 17.70
N MET A 670 5.91 39.01 16.89
CA MET A 670 4.53 38.55 16.67
C MET A 670 4.14 37.49 17.69
N MET A 671 5.00 36.48 17.91
CA MET A 671 4.73 35.35 18.79
C MET A 671 6.03 34.86 19.47
N PRO A 672 6.26 35.21 20.75
CA PRO A 672 7.37 34.66 21.52
C PRO A 672 7.09 33.19 21.89
N SER A 673 8.07 32.32 21.67
CA SER A 673 8.00 30.91 22.09
C SER A 673 9.38 30.40 22.51
N VAL A 674 9.41 29.41 23.41
CA VAL A 674 10.67 28.81 23.89
C VAL A 674 11.44 28.13 22.75
N VAL A 675 10.72 27.48 21.82
CA VAL A 675 11.33 26.86 20.63
C VAL A 675 12.00 27.91 19.75
N LEU A 676 11.38 29.09 19.59
CA LEU A 676 11.96 30.20 18.85
C LEU A 676 13.24 30.74 19.52
N THR A 677 13.25 30.89 20.85
CA THR A 677 14.44 31.27 21.62
C THR A 677 15.57 30.25 21.47
N LEU A 678 15.28 28.96 21.64
CA LEU A 678 16.27 27.90 21.44
C LEU A 678 16.80 27.87 20.00
N THR A 679 15.95 28.12 19.01
CA THR A 679 16.38 28.20 17.60
C THR A 679 17.26 29.42 17.34
N LYS A 680 16.99 30.56 17.98
CA LYS A 680 17.88 31.74 17.95
C LYS A 680 19.23 31.43 18.57
N ALA A 681 19.26 30.78 19.74
CA ALA A 681 20.50 30.35 20.40
C ALA A 681 21.29 29.39 19.49
N PHE A 682 20.63 28.43 18.86
CA PHE A 682 21.26 27.53 17.89
C PHE A 682 21.85 28.26 16.68
N MET A 683 21.14 29.25 16.13
CA MET A 683 21.66 30.05 15.00
C MET A 683 22.78 31.01 15.43
N ALA A 684 22.74 31.55 16.65
CA ALA A 684 23.82 32.35 17.23
C ALA A 684 25.11 31.53 17.39
N LEU A 685 24.98 30.29 17.87
CA LEU A 685 26.08 29.32 17.92
C LEU A 685 26.72 29.12 16.54
N LYS A 686 25.91 28.89 15.50
CA LYS A 686 26.39 28.75 14.12
C LYS A 686 27.09 29.99 13.57
N MET A 687 26.79 31.18 14.09
CA MET A 687 27.50 32.42 13.75
C MET A 687 28.81 32.60 14.51
N GLY A 688 29.04 31.84 15.58
CA GLY A 688 30.12 32.09 16.54
C GLY A 688 29.85 33.28 17.47
N ASP A 689 28.60 33.75 17.57
CA ASP A 689 28.22 34.86 18.47
C ASP A 689 27.81 34.30 19.85
N LEU A 690 28.81 34.10 20.70
CA LEU A 690 28.62 33.55 22.04
C LEU A 690 27.83 34.49 22.97
N MET A 691 27.96 35.81 22.79
CA MET A 691 27.24 36.80 23.60
C MET A 691 25.74 36.71 23.35
N MET A 692 25.33 36.60 22.09
CA MET A 692 23.92 36.41 21.75
C MET A 692 23.40 35.04 22.22
N TYR A 693 24.21 33.99 22.12
CA TYR A 693 23.85 32.67 22.63
C TYR A 693 23.56 32.71 24.14
N GLU A 694 24.46 33.29 24.94
CA GLU A 694 24.29 33.42 26.40
C GLU A 694 23.02 34.20 26.76
N GLN A 695 22.77 35.33 26.09
CA GLN A 695 21.55 36.13 26.31
C GLN A 695 20.26 35.35 26.03
N GLU A 696 20.22 34.56 24.97
CA GLU A 696 19.05 33.76 24.62
C GLU A 696 18.86 32.57 25.57
N MET A 697 19.95 31.92 26.00
CA MET A 697 19.90 30.81 26.97
C MET A 697 19.52 31.28 28.38
N ASP A 698 19.95 32.46 28.80
CA ASP A 698 19.61 33.04 30.11
C ASP A 698 18.18 33.60 30.19
N SER A 699 17.48 33.71 29.04
CA SER A 699 16.13 34.27 28.98
C SER A 699 15.08 33.42 29.69
N TYR A 700 15.29 32.10 29.81
CA TYR A 700 14.40 31.17 30.48
C TYR A 700 15.15 30.26 31.45
N LYS A 701 14.43 29.73 32.45
CA LYS A 701 14.96 28.71 33.36
C LYS A 701 15.18 27.38 32.62
N GLU A 702 16.17 26.61 33.05
CA GLU A 702 16.52 25.29 32.48
C GLU A 702 15.32 24.34 32.33
N THR A 703 14.38 24.33 33.28
CA THR A 703 13.17 23.49 33.21
C THR A 703 12.26 23.85 32.04
N ILE A 704 12.18 25.14 31.70
CA ILE A 704 11.38 25.64 30.58
C ILE A 704 12.11 25.36 29.26
N LEU A 705 13.43 25.53 29.23
CA LEU A 705 14.27 25.18 28.08
C LEU A 705 14.16 23.68 27.75
N ALA A 706 14.19 22.80 28.77
CA ALA A 706 13.96 21.37 28.63
C ALA A 706 12.61 21.07 27.93
N CYS A 707 11.55 21.78 28.30
CA CYS A 707 10.24 21.67 27.64
C CYS A 707 10.27 22.19 26.19
N GLY A 708 11.10 23.18 25.87
CA GLY A 708 11.31 23.67 24.51
C GLY A 708 11.89 22.60 23.58
N PHE A 709 12.79 21.75 24.08
CA PHE A 709 13.32 20.62 23.31
C PHE A 709 12.27 19.54 23.02
N ILE A 710 11.25 19.37 23.87
CA ILE A 710 10.09 18.50 23.57
C ILE A 710 9.35 18.99 22.32
N GLY A 711 9.18 20.32 22.22
CA GLY A 711 8.54 20.97 21.07
C GLY A 711 9.34 20.83 19.77
N GLN A 712 10.68 20.79 19.84
CA GLN A 712 11.52 20.56 18.68
C GLN A 712 12.73 19.66 19.00
N PRO A 713 12.59 18.33 18.94
CA PRO A 713 13.66 17.37 19.22
C PRO A 713 14.86 17.50 18.27
N LYS A 714 14.61 18.01 17.05
CA LYS A 714 15.63 18.17 16.00
C LYS A 714 16.76 19.13 16.34
N LEU A 715 16.57 19.97 17.37
CA LEU A 715 17.63 20.82 17.91
C LEU A 715 18.76 20.03 18.54
N LEU A 716 18.47 18.87 19.14
CA LEU A 716 19.46 18.01 19.80
C LEU A 716 19.90 16.85 18.91
N ARG A 717 18.95 16.21 18.22
CA ARG A 717 19.20 14.99 17.44
C ARG A 717 18.72 15.11 16.00
N GLN A 718 19.47 14.56 15.06
CA GLN A 718 19.05 14.41 13.66
C GLN A 718 19.13 12.93 13.28
N ARG A 719 18.24 12.45 12.41
CA ARG A 719 18.32 11.09 11.84
C ARG A 719 18.90 11.20 10.43
N LYS A 720 19.97 10.45 10.15
CA LYS A 720 20.56 10.31 8.81
C LYS A 720 20.68 8.81 8.54
N GLU A 721 20.05 8.34 7.47
CA GLU A 721 20.01 6.90 7.11
C GLU A 721 19.53 5.97 8.25
N GLY A 722 18.60 6.45 9.09
CA GLY A 722 18.09 5.69 10.23
C GLY A 722 19.01 5.69 11.47
N VAL A 723 20.19 6.31 11.39
CA VAL A 723 21.11 6.47 12.52
C VAL A 723 20.91 7.84 13.16
N VAL A 724 20.93 7.89 14.49
CA VAL A 724 20.84 9.15 15.24
C VAL A 724 22.21 9.81 15.35
N ILE A 725 22.27 11.05 14.90
CA ILE A 725 23.44 11.91 14.94
C ILE A 725 23.16 13.11 15.86
N PRO A 726 24.03 13.40 16.83
CA PRO A 726 23.91 14.60 17.65
C PRO A 726 24.22 15.86 16.84
N THR A 727 23.50 16.94 17.11
CA THR A 727 23.74 18.26 16.48
C THR A 727 24.93 18.99 17.10
N GLU A 728 25.44 20.00 16.40
CA GLU A 728 26.43 20.95 16.95
C GLU A 728 25.95 21.61 18.25
N PHE A 729 24.63 21.82 18.37
CA PHE A 729 24.00 22.33 19.59
C PHE A 729 24.15 21.36 20.76
N ALA A 730 23.90 20.07 20.54
CA ALA A 730 24.08 19.04 21.56
C ALA A 730 25.55 18.90 21.97
N VAL A 731 26.49 19.01 21.02
CA VAL A 731 27.93 19.01 21.30
C VAL A 731 28.33 20.22 22.15
N HIS A 732 27.79 21.41 21.87
CA HIS A 732 28.06 22.59 22.68
C HIS A 732 27.44 22.51 24.09
N LEU A 733 26.20 22.02 24.20
CA LEU A 733 25.53 21.81 25.48
C LEU A 733 26.25 20.80 26.36
N LYS A 734 26.85 19.76 25.77
CA LYS A 734 27.68 18.81 26.51
C LYS A 734 28.82 19.49 27.28
N GLU A 735 29.49 20.47 26.66
CA GLU A 735 30.64 21.15 27.26
C GLU A 735 30.22 22.25 28.25
N MET A 736 29.14 22.99 27.94
CA MET A 736 28.72 24.16 28.73
C MET A 736 27.70 23.82 29.83
N GLN A 737 26.68 23.01 29.52
CA GLN A 737 25.52 22.74 30.39
C GLN A 737 25.08 21.27 30.28
N PRO A 738 25.90 20.30 30.74
CA PRO A 738 25.58 18.87 30.63
C PRO A 738 24.30 18.48 31.37
N GLY A 739 23.96 19.17 32.46
CA GLY A 739 22.71 18.96 33.20
C GLY A 739 21.45 19.25 32.38
N LEU A 740 21.45 20.34 31.59
CA LEU A 740 20.33 20.68 30.72
C LEU A 740 20.16 19.66 29.60
N LEU A 741 21.26 19.16 29.02
CA LEU A 741 21.22 18.13 27.98
C LEU A 741 20.59 16.83 28.49
N VAL A 742 20.98 16.39 29.70
CA VAL A 742 20.38 15.22 30.34
C VAL A 742 18.91 15.45 30.67
N ALA A 743 18.55 16.60 31.24
CA ALA A 743 17.15 16.92 31.53
C ALA A 743 16.27 16.96 30.26
N ALA A 744 16.78 17.51 29.16
CA ALA A 744 16.07 17.57 27.89
C ALA A 744 15.86 16.18 27.27
N THR A 745 16.86 15.30 27.34
CA THR A 745 16.75 13.92 26.82
C THR A 745 15.79 13.06 27.65
N VAL A 746 15.78 13.21 28.98
CA VAL A 746 14.75 12.59 29.85
C VAL A 746 13.36 13.07 29.47
N ALA A 747 13.18 14.39 29.29
CA ALA A 747 11.89 14.96 28.89
C ALA A 747 11.42 14.45 27.52
N LEU A 748 12.34 14.24 26.57
CA LEU A 748 12.03 13.63 25.27
C LEU A 748 11.57 12.17 25.40
N HIS A 749 12.18 11.39 26.29
CA HIS A 749 11.84 9.98 26.51
C HIS A 749 10.44 9.84 27.11
N GLU A 750 10.15 10.60 28.18
CA GLU A 750 8.83 10.59 28.84
C GLU A 750 7.68 11.00 27.90
N ASN A 751 7.96 11.80 26.86
CA ASN A 751 6.98 12.21 25.85
C ASN A 751 7.00 11.33 24.58
N SER A 752 7.62 10.15 24.62
CA SER A 752 7.71 9.20 23.50
C SER A 752 8.32 9.81 22.22
N LYS A 753 9.22 10.79 22.37
CA LYS A 753 9.95 11.42 21.26
C LYS A 753 11.31 10.77 20.99
N ILE A 754 11.83 9.97 21.92
CA ILE A 754 13.06 9.19 21.77
C ILE A 754 12.88 7.88 22.53
N GLU A 755 13.24 6.76 21.91
CA GLU A 755 13.26 5.46 22.58
C GLU A 755 14.53 5.31 23.43
N LEU A 756 14.52 4.41 24.42
CA LEU A 756 15.66 4.19 25.31
C LEU A 756 16.93 3.76 24.53
N GLU A 757 16.79 2.84 23.57
CA GLU A 757 17.90 2.41 22.72
C GLU A 757 18.41 3.54 21.82
N GLU A 758 17.49 4.36 21.32
CA GLU A 758 17.82 5.54 20.52
C GLU A 758 18.63 6.56 21.36
N ALA A 759 18.24 6.79 22.61
CA ALA A 759 18.97 7.64 23.55
C ALA A 759 20.39 7.11 23.87
N ASP A 760 20.53 5.80 24.04
CA ASP A 760 21.85 5.17 24.25
C ASP A 760 22.78 5.43 23.05
N THR A 761 22.27 5.23 21.82
CA THR A 761 23.07 5.49 20.60
C THR A 761 23.44 6.97 20.49
N PHE A 762 22.51 7.87 20.83
CA PHE A 762 22.74 9.32 20.83
C PHE A 762 23.91 9.72 21.75
N PHE A 763 23.91 9.28 23.01
CA PHE A 763 25.01 9.62 23.95
C PHE A 763 26.33 8.94 23.60
N LYS A 764 26.31 7.70 23.10
CA LYS A 764 27.53 7.01 22.62
C LYS A 764 28.17 7.76 21.45
N MET A 765 27.36 8.22 20.49
CA MET A 765 27.83 9.03 19.36
C MET A 765 28.36 10.39 19.81
N LEU A 766 27.64 11.08 20.70
CA LEU A 766 28.02 12.39 21.24
C LEU A 766 29.38 12.38 21.98
N CYS A 767 29.68 11.27 22.66
CA CYS A 767 30.93 11.12 23.39
C CYS A 767 32.07 10.51 22.58
N SER A 768 31.82 10.06 21.33
CA SER A 768 32.86 9.63 20.37
C SER A 768 33.85 8.60 20.92
N ASN A 769 33.40 7.62 21.70
CA ASN A 769 34.28 6.59 22.23
C ASN A 769 34.43 5.44 21.22
N ARG A 770 35.62 5.33 20.60
CA ARG A 770 36.02 4.21 19.73
C ARG A 770 36.22 2.88 20.47
N VAL A 771 36.01 2.89 21.78
CA VAL A 771 36.10 1.74 22.69
C VAL A 771 34.71 1.52 23.24
N ASN A 772 34.30 0.28 23.49
CA ASN A 772 33.00 -0.11 24.05
C ASN A 772 32.75 0.42 25.50
N THR A 773 33.29 1.57 25.88
CA THR A 773 33.09 2.23 27.16
C THR A 773 31.83 3.06 27.16
N VAL A 774 30.96 2.83 28.16
CA VAL A 774 29.76 3.62 28.39
C VAL A 774 30.15 5.02 28.91
N PRO A 775 29.79 6.10 28.20
CA PRO A 775 30.11 7.46 28.63
C PRO A 775 29.45 7.84 29.96
N GLN A 776 30.08 8.72 30.74
CA GLN A 776 29.50 9.17 32.01
C GLN A 776 28.15 9.87 31.84
N LEU A 777 27.97 10.68 30.80
CA LEU A 777 26.69 11.35 30.52
C LEU A 777 25.53 10.38 30.27
N LEU A 778 25.82 9.18 29.73
CA LEU A 778 24.79 8.15 29.57
C LEU A 778 24.37 7.56 30.93
N VAL A 779 25.33 7.40 31.84
CA VAL A 779 25.03 7.00 33.23
C VAL A 779 24.22 8.08 33.93
N ASP A 780 24.60 9.36 33.79
CA ASP A 780 23.84 10.47 34.35
C ASP A 780 22.41 10.54 33.77
N PHE A 781 22.23 10.21 32.49
CA PHE A 781 20.91 10.06 31.87
C PHE A 781 20.09 8.93 32.48
N TRP A 782 20.65 7.74 32.64
CA TRP A 782 19.95 6.63 33.31
C TRP A 782 19.59 6.97 34.77
N GLU A 783 20.52 7.59 35.51
CA GLU A 783 20.28 8.08 36.88
C GLU A 783 19.16 9.11 36.93
N ALA A 784 19.10 10.04 35.97
CA ALA A 784 18.05 11.04 35.87
C ALA A 784 16.71 10.45 35.42
N LEU A 785 16.71 9.48 34.51
CA LEU A 785 15.50 8.82 34.03
C LEU A 785 14.84 7.99 35.13
N LEU A 786 15.63 7.33 35.99
CA LEU A 786 15.11 6.61 37.17
C LEU A 786 14.28 7.49 38.11
N LEU A 787 14.54 8.80 38.15
CA LEU A 787 13.78 9.73 39.01
C LEU A 787 12.36 9.98 38.51
N VAL A 788 12.14 9.85 37.21
CA VAL A 788 10.90 10.26 36.54
C VAL A 788 10.13 9.06 35.99
N CYS A 789 10.82 7.95 35.70
CA CYS A 789 10.26 6.77 35.05
C CYS A 789 9.08 6.18 35.84
N SER A 790 7.95 6.00 35.15
CA SER A 790 6.73 5.40 35.69
C SER A 790 6.46 3.96 35.22
N GLN A 791 7.22 3.47 34.24
CA GLN A 791 7.05 2.14 33.63
C GLN A 791 7.93 1.09 34.32
N GLU A 792 7.33 0.04 34.90
CA GLU A 792 8.08 -0.99 35.65
C GLU A 792 9.08 -1.77 34.79
N GLU A 793 8.77 -2.06 33.53
CA GLU A 793 9.66 -2.80 32.62
C GLU A 793 10.95 -2.02 32.32
N VAL A 794 10.81 -0.74 31.97
CA VAL A 794 11.93 0.18 31.73
C VAL A 794 12.73 0.40 33.01
N LEU A 795 12.04 0.50 34.16
CA LEU A 795 12.68 0.65 35.47
C LEU A 795 13.63 -0.52 35.79
N GLN A 796 13.19 -1.77 35.62
CA GLN A 796 14.04 -2.94 35.90
C GLN A 796 15.22 -3.03 34.94
N GLU A 797 15.01 -2.71 33.66
CA GLU A 797 16.07 -2.67 32.66
C GLU A 797 17.12 -1.59 32.99
N LEU A 798 16.69 -0.38 33.40
CA LEU A 798 17.60 0.69 33.82
C LEU A 798 18.41 0.32 35.07
N LEU A 799 17.78 -0.30 36.06
CA LEU A 799 18.45 -0.77 37.27
C LEU A 799 19.51 -1.82 36.95
N LEU A 800 19.23 -2.73 36.01
CA LEU A 800 20.20 -3.72 35.55
C LEU A 800 21.38 -3.08 34.82
N ARG A 801 21.11 -2.14 33.90
CA ARG A 801 22.14 -1.40 33.15
C ARG A 801 23.06 -0.61 34.08
N LEU A 802 22.50 0.17 35.01
CA LEU A 802 23.28 0.93 35.99
C LEU A 802 24.14 0.02 36.86
N THR A 803 23.56 -1.08 37.37
CA THR A 803 24.30 -2.04 38.18
C THR A 803 25.45 -2.66 37.39
N SER A 804 25.20 -3.07 36.16
CA SER A 804 26.24 -3.64 35.28
C SER A 804 27.38 -2.66 35.05
N GLN A 805 27.07 -1.37 34.88
CA GLN A 805 28.06 -0.34 34.61
C GLN A 805 28.90 0.00 35.85
N TYR A 806 28.28 0.14 37.03
CA TYR A 806 29.03 0.35 38.27
C TYR A 806 29.91 -0.85 38.58
N VAL A 807 29.40 -2.08 38.43
CA VAL A 807 30.17 -3.30 38.64
C VAL A 807 31.36 -3.38 37.70
N TRP A 808 31.15 -3.09 36.42
CA TRP A 808 32.20 -3.10 35.43
C TRP A 808 33.32 -2.10 35.77
N ARG A 809 32.96 -0.85 36.13
CA ARG A 809 33.95 0.18 36.51
C ARG A 809 34.74 -0.19 37.76
N ILE A 810 34.07 -0.74 38.78
CA ILE A 810 34.72 -1.19 40.01
C ILE A 810 35.67 -2.36 39.72
N SER A 811 35.22 -3.35 38.93
CA SER A 811 36.02 -4.55 38.61
C SER A 811 37.26 -4.24 37.75
N LYS A 812 37.16 -3.25 36.86
CA LYS A 812 38.25 -2.80 35.99
C LYS A 812 39.08 -1.66 36.56
N GLN A 813 38.73 -1.15 37.75
CA GLN A 813 39.36 0.02 38.37
C GLN A 813 39.41 1.21 37.40
N GLN A 814 38.29 1.54 36.75
CA GLN A 814 38.21 2.65 35.81
C GLN A 814 37.39 3.82 36.38
N LEU A 815 37.97 5.03 36.37
CA LEU A 815 37.30 6.24 36.83
C LEU A 815 36.30 6.75 35.78
N PRO A 816 35.24 7.46 36.20
CA PRO A 816 34.38 8.20 35.29
C PRO A 816 35.17 9.15 34.39
N GLU A 817 34.79 9.24 33.11
CA GLU A 817 35.44 10.13 32.13
C GLU A 817 35.25 11.61 32.47
N THR A 818 34.08 11.97 33.00
CA THR A 818 33.73 13.32 33.47
C THR A 818 33.20 13.24 34.90
N LYS A 819 33.15 14.39 35.59
CA LYS A 819 32.55 14.47 36.92
C LYS A 819 31.04 14.11 36.83
N PRO A 820 30.54 13.15 37.65
CA PRO A 820 29.12 12.82 37.68
C PRO A 820 28.25 14.03 38.01
N LEU A 821 27.06 14.10 37.43
CA LEU A 821 26.14 15.22 37.67
C LEU A 821 25.51 15.18 39.06
N LYS A 822 25.32 13.99 39.61
CA LYS A 822 24.72 13.78 40.94
C LYS A 822 25.64 12.93 41.80
N THR A 823 25.80 13.36 43.06
CA THR A 823 26.49 12.59 44.08
C THR A 823 25.59 11.48 44.62
N THR A 824 26.17 10.53 45.36
CA THR A 824 25.38 9.49 46.03
C THR A 824 24.34 10.08 46.99
N GLU A 825 24.68 11.15 47.70
CA GLU A 825 23.75 11.83 48.62
C GLU A 825 22.59 12.49 47.86
N ASP A 826 22.88 13.12 46.71
CA ASP A 826 21.84 13.70 45.86
C ASP A 826 20.86 12.64 45.35
N LEU A 827 21.36 11.47 44.94
CA LEU A 827 20.53 10.36 44.46
C LEU A 827 19.66 9.77 45.55
N ILE A 828 20.21 9.55 46.75
CA ILE A 828 19.43 9.06 47.91
C ILE A 828 18.32 10.06 48.29
N ASN A 829 18.61 11.35 48.24
CA ASN A 829 17.64 12.38 48.60
C ASN A 829 16.58 12.62 47.52
N SER A 830 16.88 12.33 46.25
CA SER A 830 15.99 12.61 45.12
C SER A 830 15.24 11.39 44.58
N CYS A 831 15.77 10.17 44.74
CA CYS A 831 15.23 8.96 44.14
C CYS A 831 14.84 7.91 45.19
N SER A 832 13.59 7.43 45.15
CA SER A 832 13.13 6.33 46.01
C SER A 832 13.82 5.00 45.70
N HIS A 833 14.42 4.86 44.52
CA HIS A 833 15.16 3.68 44.09
C HIS A 833 16.60 3.64 44.59
N PHE A 834 17.07 4.66 45.31
CA PHE A 834 18.37 4.67 45.99
C PHE A 834 18.15 4.64 47.50
N GLY A 835 18.57 3.55 48.16
CA GLY A 835 18.37 3.35 49.59
C GLY A 835 19.46 4.00 50.45
N LEU A 836 19.13 4.32 51.70
CA LEU A 836 20.11 4.74 52.69
C LEU A 836 21.13 3.62 52.95
N ILE A 837 22.41 3.94 52.86
CA ILE A 837 23.50 2.98 53.12
C ILE A 837 23.54 2.69 54.62
N PHE A 838 23.41 1.41 55.00
CA PHE A 838 23.37 1.03 56.40
C PHE A 838 24.72 1.24 57.11
N PRO A 839 24.72 1.63 58.40
CA PRO A 839 25.97 1.85 59.17
C PRO A 839 26.88 0.63 59.27
N TRP A 840 26.34 -0.59 59.17
CA TRP A 840 27.15 -1.80 59.16
C TRP A 840 27.91 -1.97 57.83
N VAL A 841 27.37 -1.49 56.70
CA VAL A 841 28.03 -1.52 55.38
C VAL A 841 29.24 -0.58 55.36
N THR A 842 29.08 0.64 55.88
CA THR A 842 30.19 1.61 56.00
C THR A 842 31.28 1.10 56.95
N SER A 843 30.89 0.35 58.00
CA SER A 843 31.83 -0.28 58.93
C SER A 843 32.68 -1.37 58.27
N ILE A 844 32.12 -2.20 57.36
CA ILE A 844 32.89 -3.18 56.56
C ILE A 844 33.95 -2.48 55.71
N MET A 845 33.58 -1.35 55.10
CA MET A 845 34.48 -0.58 54.25
C MET A 845 35.62 0.10 55.03
N SER A 846 35.36 0.50 56.28
CA SER A 846 36.34 1.14 57.17
C SER A 846 37.42 0.18 57.70
N ALA A 847 37.17 -1.12 57.65
CA ALA A 847 38.11 -2.16 58.09
C ALA A 847 39.25 -2.43 57.09
N SER A 848 39.19 -1.85 55.87
CA SER A 848 40.22 -1.97 54.83
C SER A 848 41.21 -0.78 54.81
N SER A 849 42.44 -1.02 54.34
CA SER A 849 43.50 0.01 54.23
C SER A 849 43.14 1.12 53.22
N PRO A 850 43.55 2.38 53.47
CA PRO A 850 43.02 3.58 52.78
C PRO A 850 43.63 3.86 51.38
N SER A 851 44.02 2.85 50.60
CA SER A 851 44.74 3.05 49.33
C SER A 851 43.86 3.38 48.12
N ASP A 852 42.54 3.15 48.16
CA ASP A 852 41.65 3.27 46.99
C ASP A 852 40.90 4.61 46.92
N LYS A 853 41.61 5.71 46.70
CA LYS A 853 41.01 7.07 46.69
C LYS A 853 40.17 7.43 45.44
N GLY A 854 39.87 6.48 44.54
CA GLY A 854 39.23 6.76 43.25
C GLY A 854 37.77 6.32 43.09
N TYR A 855 37.38 5.17 43.64
CA TYR A 855 36.12 4.47 43.27
C TYR A 855 35.04 4.51 44.34
N HIS A 856 35.23 5.29 45.41
CA HIS A 856 34.32 5.35 46.55
C HIS A 856 32.89 5.71 46.15
N GLU A 857 32.72 6.56 45.12
CA GLU A 857 31.41 7.04 44.70
C GLU A 857 30.61 5.99 43.91
N ASP A 858 31.22 5.26 42.97
CA ASP A 858 30.53 4.15 42.27
C ASP A 858 30.20 3.00 43.25
N ILE A 859 31.05 2.75 44.24
CA ILE A 859 30.80 1.77 45.31
C ILE A 859 29.61 2.19 46.17
N SER A 860 29.54 3.47 46.57
CA SER A 860 28.43 3.97 47.38
C SER A 860 27.12 4.03 46.59
N LYS A 861 27.15 4.38 45.29
CA LYS A 861 25.99 4.30 44.40
C LYS A 861 25.46 2.87 44.27
N LEU A 862 26.35 1.89 44.05
CA LEU A 862 25.98 0.47 43.98
C LEU A 862 25.41 -0.04 45.30
N GLN A 863 26.04 0.29 46.44
CA GLN A 863 25.54 -0.09 47.77
C GLN A 863 24.15 0.50 48.03
N SER A 864 23.93 1.76 47.67
CA SER A 864 22.65 2.43 47.81
C SER A 864 21.55 1.77 46.96
N LEU A 865 21.85 1.42 45.70
CA LEU A 865 20.92 0.66 44.84
C LEU A 865 20.53 -0.68 45.44
N LEU A 866 21.50 -1.45 45.96
CA LEU A 866 21.26 -2.75 46.59
C LEU A 866 20.49 -2.63 47.92
N CYS A 867 20.58 -1.49 48.60
CA CYS A 867 19.77 -1.20 49.79
C CYS A 867 18.31 -0.87 49.45
N SER A 868 17.99 -0.48 48.20
CA SER A 868 16.63 -0.12 47.78
C SER A 868 15.72 -1.34 47.57
N GLN A 869 14.42 -1.23 47.85
CA GLN A 869 13.45 -2.34 47.62
C GLN A 869 13.14 -2.59 46.14
N SER A 870 13.56 -1.68 45.26
CA SER A 870 13.15 -1.62 43.86
C SER A 870 13.86 -2.65 42.96
N ILE A 871 15.05 -3.11 43.36
CA ILE A 871 15.87 -4.01 42.52
C ILE A 871 15.59 -5.48 42.83
N ASN A 872 15.30 -6.27 41.79
CA ASN A 872 15.19 -7.72 41.92
C ASN A 872 16.58 -8.36 41.93
N ILE A 873 17.05 -8.71 43.14
CA ILE A 873 18.40 -9.23 43.34
C ILE A 873 18.63 -10.55 42.63
N ALA A 874 17.60 -11.37 42.41
CA ALA A 874 17.75 -12.62 41.65
C ALA A 874 18.22 -12.38 40.21
N LEU A 875 17.81 -11.28 39.58
CA LEU A 875 18.22 -10.90 38.21
C LEU A 875 19.62 -10.30 38.16
N VAL A 876 20.07 -9.68 39.25
CA VAL A 876 21.33 -8.92 39.32
C VAL A 876 22.50 -9.76 39.83
N LEU A 877 22.23 -10.88 40.50
CA LEU A 877 23.26 -11.82 41.00
C LEU A 877 24.35 -12.18 39.96
N PRO A 878 24.03 -12.54 38.69
CA PRO A 878 25.05 -12.88 37.70
C PRO A 878 25.96 -11.68 37.36
N VAL A 879 25.41 -10.47 37.41
CA VAL A 879 26.14 -9.24 37.11
C VAL A 879 27.12 -8.89 38.24
N LEU A 880 26.80 -9.26 39.49
CA LEU A 880 27.64 -8.97 40.67
C LEU A 880 28.78 -9.98 40.87
N GLU A 881 28.75 -11.13 40.18
CA GLU A 881 29.74 -12.21 40.28
C GLU A 881 31.20 -11.73 40.23
N PRO A 882 31.60 -10.80 39.34
CA PRO A 882 32.98 -10.31 39.26
C PRO A 882 33.47 -9.59 40.53
N LEU A 883 32.57 -9.04 41.35
CA LEU A 883 32.92 -8.33 42.59
C LEU A 883 32.83 -9.21 43.83
N MET A 884 32.14 -10.36 43.76
CA MET A 884 31.93 -11.23 44.91
C MET A 884 33.23 -11.72 45.56
N GLU A 885 34.29 -11.85 44.76
CA GLU A 885 35.62 -12.30 45.21
C GLU A 885 36.51 -11.17 45.76
N ALA A 886 36.15 -9.91 45.52
CA ALA A 886 37.01 -8.75 45.74
C ALA A 886 36.94 -8.18 47.17
N GLY A 887 37.89 -8.56 48.04
CA GLY A 887 38.20 -7.83 49.29
C GLY A 887 37.01 -7.53 50.22
N SER A 888 36.98 -6.32 50.79
CA SER A 888 35.90 -5.80 51.66
C SER A 888 34.65 -5.38 50.88
N VAL A 889 34.80 -4.88 49.65
CA VAL A 889 33.70 -4.49 48.75
C VAL A 889 32.83 -5.70 48.40
N GLY A 890 33.45 -6.80 48.00
CA GLY A 890 32.78 -8.06 47.68
C GLY A 890 32.14 -8.72 48.89
N LEU A 891 32.69 -8.53 50.09
CA LEU A 891 32.03 -8.93 51.33
C LEU A 891 30.76 -8.10 51.56
N ALA A 892 30.81 -6.78 51.42
CA ALA A 892 29.64 -5.91 51.59
C ALA A 892 28.52 -6.25 50.60
N ILE A 893 28.84 -6.46 49.32
CA ILE A 893 27.87 -6.83 48.28
C ILE A 893 27.25 -8.20 48.55
N ARG A 894 28.05 -9.21 48.91
CA ARG A 894 27.55 -10.57 49.25
C ARG A 894 26.58 -10.55 50.42
N VAL A 895 26.93 -9.82 51.47
CA VAL A 895 26.10 -9.71 52.67
C VAL A 895 24.81 -8.98 52.33
N LEU A 896 24.84 -7.89 51.55
CA LEU A 896 23.64 -7.19 51.09
C LEU A 896 22.72 -8.10 50.26
N CYS A 897 23.27 -8.85 49.29
CA CYS A 897 22.49 -9.78 48.48
C CYS A 897 21.88 -10.91 49.31
N SER A 898 22.66 -11.53 50.20
CA SER A 898 22.21 -12.62 51.07
C SER A 898 21.10 -12.17 52.02
N THR A 899 21.22 -10.96 52.56
CA THR A 899 20.20 -10.33 53.43
C THR A 899 18.88 -10.19 52.71
N ARG A 900 18.93 -9.70 51.48
CA ARG A 900 17.73 -9.45 50.67
C ARG A 900 17.07 -10.70 50.12
N LEU A 901 17.82 -11.78 49.95
CA LEU A 901 17.30 -13.11 49.62
C LEU A 901 16.77 -13.85 50.87
N GLY A 902 16.76 -13.21 52.04
CA GLY A 902 16.34 -13.81 53.31
C GLY A 902 17.33 -14.83 53.90
N ARG A 903 18.53 -14.95 53.31
CA ARG A 903 19.59 -15.89 53.73
C ARG A 903 20.48 -15.28 54.82
N HIS A 904 19.86 -14.84 55.91
CA HIS A 904 20.57 -14.20 57.02
C HIS A 904 21.64 -15.10 57.65
N GLY A 905 21.45 -16.42 57.64
CA GLY A 905 22.45 -17.36 58.15
C GLY A 905 23.76 -17.35 57.37
N GLU A 906 23.69 -17.29 56.04
CA GLU A 906 24.88 -17.20 55.16
C GLU A 906 25.57 -15.85 55.33
N ALA A 907 24.80 -14.76 55.45
CA ALA A 907 25.33 -13.41 55.69
C ALA A 907 26.13 -13.33 57.00
N ILE A 908 25.60 -13.91 58.08
CA ILE A 908 26.25 -13.95 59.39
C ILE A 908 27.54 -14.78 59.34
N GLU A 909 27.51 -15.94 58.69
CA GLU A 909 28.68 -16.81 58.55
C GLU A 909 29.83 -16.10 57.84
N GLN A 910 29.54 -15.40 56.73
CA GLN A 910 30.51 -14.62 55.98
C GLN A 910 31.06 -13.42 56.76
N LEU A 911 30.21 -12.70 57.50
CA LEU A 911 30.63 -11.59 58.36
C LEU A 911 31.55 -12.08 59.48
N LEU A 912 31.21 -13.18 60.14
CA LEU A 912 32.02 -13.75 61.20
C LEU A 912 33.38 -14.27 60.70
N GLU A 913 33.50 -14.65 59.43
CA GLU A 913 34.78 -15.15 58.87
C GLU A 913 35.78 -14.02 58.60
N ARG A 914 35.30 -12.89 58.09
CA ARG A 914 36.17 -11.80 57.63
C ARG A 914 36.13 -10.55 58.49
N CYS A 915 34.99 -10.20 59.08
CA CYS A 915 34.81 -8.96 59.87
C CYS A 915 33.90 -9.20 61.10
N PRO A 916 34.35 -9.92 62.14
CA PRO A 916 33.51 -10.29 63.28
C PRO A 916 32.91 -9.12 64.04
N ALA A 917 33.60 -7.97 64.07
CA ALA A 917 33.14 -6.74 64.72
C ALA A 917 31.83 -6.20 64.13
N VAL A 918 31.55 -6.46 62.85
CA VAL A 918 30.40 -5.91 62.14
C VAL A 918 29.17 -6.82 62.22
N ALA A 919 29.37 -8.10 62.54
CA ALA A 919 28.28 -9.09 62.63
C ALA A 919 27.17 -8.68 63.62
N VAL A 920 27.55 -7.99 64.71
CA VAL A 920 26.58 -7.51 65.71
C VAL A 920 25.81 -6.29 65.21
N LEU A 921 26.48 -5.32 64.57
CA LEU A 921 25.81 -4.16 63.96
C LEU A 921 24.83 -4.57 62.87
N TYR A 922 25.21 -5.58 62.07
CA TYR A 922 24.33 -6.21 61.09
C TYR A 922 23.10 -6.84 61.76
N ALA A 923 23.32 -7.65 62.80
CA ALA A 923 22.25 -8.33 63.53
C ALA A 923 21.27 -7.34 64.19
N GLN A 924 21.78 -6.26 64.78
CA GLN A 924 20.95 -5.21 65.38
C GLN A 924 20.07 -4.49 64.37
N HIS A 925 20.53 -4.33 63.13
CA HIS A 925 19.79 -3.64 62.10
C HIS A 925 18.78 -4.55 61.38
N GLU A 926 19.23 -5.70 60.87
CA GLU A 926 18.48 -6.56 59.96
C GLU A 926 17.65 -7.66 60.65
N LEU A 927 18.10 -8.17 61.80
CA LEU A 927 17.41 -9.27 62.50
C LEU A 927 16.34 -8.77 63.47
N LYS A 928 15.35 -8.05 62.91
CA LYS A 928 14.15 -7.56 63.62
C LYS A 928 12.90 -8.34 63.18
N GLY A 929 11.81 -8.22 63.94
CA GLY A 929 10.55 -8.92 63.65
C GLY A 929 10.69 -10.45 63.59
N ASP A 930 10.23 -11.05 62.49
CA ASP A 930 10.19 -12.50 62.28
C ASP A 930 11.60 -13.14 62.18
N ASN A 931 12.61 -12.35 61.82
CA ASN A 931 14.00 -12.81 61.71
C ASN A 931 14.76 -12.79 63.05
N ARG A 932 14.11 -12.40 64.15
CA ARG A 932 14.73 -12.37 65.49
C ARG A 932 15.25 -13.73 65.92
N ALA A 933 14.59 -14.82 65.51
CA ALA A 933 15.01 -16.18 65.84
C ALA A 933 16.45 -16.52 65.41
N VAL A 934 16.96 -15.86 64.36
CA VAL A 934 18.32 -16.07 63.85
C VAL A 934 19.40 -15.65 64.84
N TRP A 935 19.09 -14.72 65.76
CA TRP A 935 20.00 -14.31 66.84
C TRP A 935 20.45 -15.49 67.71
N TRP A 936 19.50 -16.29 68.17
CA TRP A 936 19.78 -17.41 69.07
C TRP A 936 19.92 -18.75 68.37
N ASN A 937 19.34 -18.93 67.18
CA ASN A 937 19.45 -20.18 66.44
C ASN A 937 20.74 -20.29 65.62
N LYS A 938 21.39 -19.17 65.26
CA LYS A 938 22.57 -19.16 64.38
C LYS A 938 23.71 -18.31 64.92
N LEU A 939 23.48 -17.01 65.19
CA LEU A 939 24.56 -16.08 65.59
C LEU A 939 25.20 -16.47 66.93
N LEU A 940 24.40 -16.75 67.96
CA LEU A 940 24.89 -17.12 69.29
C LEU A 940 25.68 -18.45 69.28
N PRO A 941 25.17 -19.56 68.69
CA PRO A 941 25.93 -20.79 68.54
C PRO A 941 27.25 -20.62 67.77
N ASP A 942 27.24 -19.88 66.65
CA ASP A 942 28.42 -19.70 65.80
C ASP A 942 29.49 -18.84 66.48
N LEU A 943 29.10 -17.78 67.19
CA LEU A 943 30.01 -16.99 68.02
C LEU A 943 30.60 -17.82 69.16
N CYS A 944 29.78 -18.62 69.86
CA CYS A 944 30.25 -19.51 70.93
C CYS A 944 31.23 -20.57 70.41
N LYS A 945 31.01 -21.11 69.21
CA LYS A 945 31.90 -22.09 68.58
C LYS A 945 33.24 -21.44 68.18
N ARG A 946 33.20 -20.26 67.57
CA ARG A 946 34.42 -19.56 67.10
C ARG A 946 35.26 -19.02 68.25
N ALA A 947 34.64 -18.44 69.28
CA ALA A 947 35.34 -17.98 70.48
C ALA A 947 36.07 -19.12 71.22
N ARG A 948 35.59 -20.37 71.10
CA ARG A 948 36.27 -21.56 71.62
C ARG A 948 37.48 -21.98 70.79
N LEU A 949 37.40 -21.83 69.47
CA LEU A 949 38.45 -22.24 68.53
C LEU A 949 39.65 -21.27 68.50
N THR A 950 39.43 -19.97 68.72
CA THR A 950 40.49 -18.94 68.67
C THR A 950 41.21 -18.68 69.99
N GLY A 951 40.78 -19.27 71.11
CA GLY A 951 41.35 -18.96 72.42
C GLY A 951 41.23 -17.46 72.78
N ASN A 952 42.04 -16.97 73.73
CA ASN A 952 42.03 -15.57 74.17
C ASN A 952 42.50 -14.54 73.11
N ASP A 953 42.82 -14.98 71.88
CA ASP A 953 43.49 -14.16 70.86
C ASP A 953 42.53 -13.28 70.01
N CYS A 954 41.24 -13.20 70.35
CA CYS A 954 40.30 -12.31 69.68
C CYS A 954 39.36 -11.59 70.68
N PRO A 955 39.83 -10.51 71.36
CA PRO A 955 39.04 -9.79 72.36
C PRO A 955 37.74 -9.19 71.80
N VAL A 956 37.70 -8.91 70.50
CA VAL A 956 36.54 -8.35 69.77
C VAL A 956 35.36 -9.32 69.70
N LEU A 957 35.60 -10.61 69.53
CA LEU A 957 34.54 -11.63 69.50
C LEU A 957 33.94 -11.83 70.91
N ILE A 958 34.79 -11.83 71.93
CA ILE A 958 34.38 -11.99 73.33
C ILE A 958 33.62 -10.75 73.81
N SER A 959 34.04 -9.54 73.43
CA SER A 959 33.30 -8.30 73.75
C SER A 959 31.95 -8.25 73.03
N SER A 960 31.90 -8.60 71.74
CA SER A 960 30.67 -8.67 70.92
C SER A 960 29.64 -9.67 71.48
N LEU A 961 30.13 -10.81 71.98
CA LEU A 961 29.30 -11.84 72.60
C LEU A 961 28.79 -11.42 73.99
N LYS A 962 29.64 -10.81 74.83
CA LYS A 962 29.28 -10.36 76.20
C LYS A 962 28.39 -9.12 76.24
N ALA A 963 28.70 -8.09 75.45
CA ALA A 963 28.08 -6.77 75.62
C ALA A 963 26.70 -6.67 74.97
N GLU A 964 26.49 -7.31 73.81
CA GLU A 964 25.34 -7.01 72.95
C GLU A 964 24.53 -8.25 72.55
N THR A 965 25.16 -9.38 72.19
CA THR A 965 24.41 -10.58 71.78
C THR A 965 23.69 -11.24 72.96
N LEU A 966 24.40 -11.47 74.06
CA LEU A 966 23.81 -12.08 75.26
C LEU A 966 22.86 -11.15 76.02
N SER A 967 23.03 -9.84 75.90
CA SER A 967 22.09 -8.86 76.49
C SER A 967 20.77 -8.82 75.70
N VAL A 968 20.80 -8.86 74.36
CA VAL A 968 19.59 -8.99 73.52
C VAL A 968 18.86 -10.31 73.78
N VAL A 969 19.59 -11.44 73.80
CA VAL A 969 19.04 -12.77 74.10
C VAL A 969 18.41 -12.82 75.49
N ALA A 970 19.07 -12.26 76.52
CA ALA A 970 18.55 -12.18 77.88
C ALA A 970 17.32 -11.26 78.01
N MET A 971 17.24 -10.21 77.19
CA MET A 971 16.15 -9.23 77.19
C MET A 971 14.93 -9.68 76.39
N GLU A 972 15.06 -10.58 75.42
CA GLU A 972 13.97 -11.02 74.54
C GLU A 972 13.40 -12.39 74.91
N LEU A 973 14.24 -13.41 75.17
CA LEU A 973 13.78 -14.78 75.45
C LEU A 973 13.30 -14.99 76.89
N GLU A 974 12.42 -15.96 77.09
CA GLU A 974 12.10 -16.45 78.42
C GLU A 974 13.25 -17.28 79.00
N LEU A 975 13.39 -17.27 80.33
CA LEU A 975 14.46 -17.99 81.03
C LEU A 975 14.53 -19.47 80.63
N ARG A 976 13.38 -20.12 80.40
CA ARG A 976 13.33 -21.54 79.97
C ARG A 976 13.96 -21.75 78.60
N ASP A 977 13.67 -20.87 77.66
CA ASP A 977 14.16 -20.97 76.29
C ASP A 977 15.63 -20.56 76.23
N PHE A 978 16.05 -19.56 77.02
CA PHE A 978 17.47 -19.20 77.14
C PHE A 978 18.30 -20.33 77.73
N LEU A 979 17.81 -21.04 78.74
CA LEU A 979 18.48 -22.24 79.29
C LEU A 979 18.63 -23.35 78.25
N SER A 980 17.70 -23.49 77.32
CA SER A 980 17.76 -24.50 76.24
C SER A 980 18.82 -24.20 75.16
N LEU A 981 19.33 -22.97 75.12
CA LEU A 981 20.32 -22.51 74.14
C LEU A 981 21.76 -22.56 74.68
N LEU A 982 21.95 -22.93 75.94
CA LEU A 982 23.27 -23.03 76.54
C LEU A 982 24.05 -24.23 75.99
N PRO A 983 25.37 -24.10 75.78
CA PRO A 983 26.19 -25.24 75.36
C PRO A 983 26.21 -26.33 76.45
N GLU A 984 26.06 -27.59 76.04
CA GLU A 984 26.00 -28.77 76.94
C GLU A 984 27.33 -29.02 77.70
N ASP A 985 28.39 -28.28 77.35
CA ASP A 985 29.76 -28.52 77.79
C ASP A 985 30.10 -27.92 79.18
N GLY A 986 29.10 -27.43 79.92
CA GLY A 986 29.25 -27.06 81.33
C GLY A 986 29.84 -25.68 81.64
N THR A 987 30.09 -24.82 80.65
CA THR A 987 30.63 -23.45 80.84
C THR A 987 29.56 -22.44 81.32
N ALA A 988 28.71 -22.82 82.28
CA ALA A 988 27.58 -22.01 82.74
C ALA A 988 27.98 -20.70 83.44
N ALA A 989 29.17 -20.66 84.05
CA ALA A 989 29.67 -19.49 84.79
C ALA A 989 29.79 -18.23 83.92
N PHE A 990 30.06 -18.40 82.61
CA PHE A 990 30.16 -17.30 81.67
C PHE A 990 28.80 -16.63 81.37
N PHE A 991 27.73 -17.42 81.36
CA PHE A 991 26.37 -16.97 81.02
C PHE A 991 25.55 -16.54 82.25
N LEU A 992 26.02 -16.90 83.46
CA LEU A 992 25.35 -16.64 84.73
C LEU A 992 24.87 -15.17 84.93
N PRO A 993 25.68 -14.13 84.61
CA PRO A 993 25.25 -12.74 84.77
C PRO A 993 24.04 -12.38 83.89
N HIS A 994 23.97 -12.93 82.68
CA HIS A 994 22.89 -12.68 81.73
C HIS A 994 21.64 -13.51 82.03
N LEU A 995 21.80 -14.74 82.55
CA LEU A 995 20.69 -15.54 83.07
C LEU A 995 20.05 -14.88 84.30
N LEU A 996 20.87 -14.28 85.18
CA LEU A 996 20.38 -13.46 86.28
C LEU A 996 19.60 -12.25 85.77
N GLN A 997 20.13 -11.52 84.80
CA GLN A 997 19.43 -10.39 84.18
C GLN A 997 18.08 -10.81 83.55
N CYS A 998 18.05 -11.93 82.82
CA CYS A 998 16.82 -12.50 82.24
C CYS A 998 15.80 -12.89 83.34
N SER A 999 16.25 -13.50 84.43
CA SER A 999 15.40 -13.86 85.57
C SER A 999 14.83 -12.65 86.32
N GLN A 1000 15.62 -11.58 86.44
CA GLN A 1000 15.24 -10.32 87.08
C GLN A 1000 14.24 -9.52 86.24
N ARG A 1001 14.15 -9.75 84.93
CA ARG A 1001 13.15 -9.14 84.04
C ARG A 1001 11.71 -9.46 84.48
N LYS A 1002 11.47 -10.70 84.95
CA LYS A 1002 10.17 -11.14 85.49
C LYS A 1002 9.85 -10.58 86.90
N LEU A 1003 10.81 -9.92 87.57
CA LEU A 1003 10.59 -9.23 88.85
C LEU A 1003 10.24 -7.74 88.68
N LEU A 1004 10.44 -7.18 87.48
CA LEU A 1004 10.23 -5.77 87.14
C LEU A 1004 9.18 -5.53 86.02
N THR A 1005 8.53 -6.59 85.56
CA THR A 1005 7.26 -6.54 84.80
C THR A 1005 6.18 -7.15 85.67
#